data_AF-A0A9D7HPJ3-F1
#
_entry.id   AF-A0A9D7HPJ3-F1
#
_cell.length_a   1.000
_cell.length_b   1.000
_cell.length_c   1.000
_cell.angle_alpha   90.00
_cell.angle_beta   90.00
_cell.angle_gamma   90.00
#
_symmetry.space_group_name_H-M   'P 1'
#
loop_
_entity.id
_entity.type
_entity.pdbx_description
1 polymer ?
#
loop_
_entity_poly.entity_id
_entity_poly.type
_entity_poly.pdbx_seq_one_letter_code
_entity_poly.pdbx_strand_id
1 'polypeptide(L)'
;MRHFPHILLLTLFALHTALATPYWTEEEILAARTSGFYPDAQRNVETGLRTSRRSLDEIEYFLKYRQLCDFLAGLQVQTPGVNFGGMREGEVGSDFTIIQTDNTQEAIRVWSQYALWTGDTARYAQNIRDAWVYCAEWPAWDEEGGGYYAMHNSGWGFEAAWKFREAYGDTSMNWYADSCAIWVVAHPLALNSTLNYAAQGLGIGGLYPHAVYRNRTDWSDHALSRARLIRNWFEANPARLNNATEWALCGGTALWGVCNSLWIAYPDSGATWINQYGTQLETWEAPSSWYNAFNTWYSNATFRCWEITGDSLYWHRGVFFADSLVGFDDDNDGGIPPGTCCIANDNDHSWVSAYLGWMGLERIISAGPIVDFSAGGFASPDPERAHLAGDPLAVVAVVNNAGTEALSGRVWVWGPAYADSADFTAEPGSSVEIPLAALWTLPDAPDLPAQPRLYQRVRVVVEDDTLWRLDSTLFDIRRGAVVSGTILGEYDAFFAPPCHIEFYSDEYPDSLWTSVDVAAGQVYTNGNRRLLAGGNRMVIHGPLRYVLDERSFFPLPPEENADPFDIWLTATEVLLVDDDLGEDYETYALASLTQNGDEVRVWNRDSGAVSELRDVPWILWMTGDDSATTLTAADQTTLTNYMAQGGGLLLTGQNITEDENTTTFLETVLRSGVNRHDSDRPWAYGLGGAPNVDGMFLLLLGSGGAGNQTSPSSLLPLDNGTAFCINDTTDEEVCGIAGEYQGGRFMFISFGLEAVSGMAGSTSRAAFLDSAASWLLETSSVEPAAPQQVTSFELLPAFPNPFNGSVEIRWLAPDGSADVQLRVYDVLGRAVRTLFSGRAHGGAQRTLWDARSDAGIVVAGGPYFVRLTAPGVSLTQPLQFIK
;
A
#
# COMPACT_ATOMS: atom_id res chain seq x y z
N MET A 1 56.33 68.78 23.35
CA MET A 1 55.51 68.48 22.16
C MET A 1 55.69 67.01 21.82
N ARG A 2 54.55 66.33 21.60
CA ARG A 2 54.35 64.97 21.03
C ARG A 2 54.65 63.78 21.96
N HIS A 3 53.70 62.84 21.97
CA HIS A 3 53.65 61.54 22.69
C HIS A 3 52.96 61.47 24.07
N PHE A 4 51.77 62.07 24.24
CA PHE A 4 50.90 61.75 25.39
C PHE A 4 49.42 61.37 25.11
N PRO A 5 48.83 61.42 23.89
CA PRO A 5 47.44 60.99 23.71
C PRO A 5 47.25 59.52 23.29
N HIS A 6 48.31 58.76 22.95
CA HIS A 6 48.14 57.38 22.45
C HIS A 6 48.14 56.31 23.54
N ILE A 7 48.74 56.55 24.71
CA ILE A 7 48.83 55.53 25.77
C ILE A 7 47.50 55.42 26.55
N LEU A 8 46.73 56.51 26.69
CA LEU A 8 45.43 56.49 27.38
C LEU A 8 44.33 55.81 26.56
N LEU A 9 44.36 55.96 25.23
CA LEU A 9 43.39 55.33 24.32
C LEU A 9 43.63 53.81 24.19
N LEU A 10 44.90 53.37 24.16
CA LEU A 10 45.24 51.94 24.11
C LEU A 10 44.95 51.22 25.44
N THR A 11 45.07 51.89 26.58
CA THR A 11 44.73 51.30 27.88
C THR A 11 43.21 51.22 28.12
N LEU A 12 42.42 52.16 27.59
CA LEU A 12 40.95 52.07 27.62
C LEU A 12 40.38 51.02 26.65
N PHE A 13 41.00 50.82 25.47
CA PHE A 13 40.61 49.77 24.53
C PHE A 13 40.97 48.37 25.04
N ALA A 14 42.15 48.21 25.65
CA ALA A 14 42.57 46.94 26.24
C ALA A 14 41.73 46.53 27.47
N LEU A 15 41.21 47.50 28.24
CA LEU A 15 40.29 47.21 29.35
C LEU A 15 38.87 46.83 28.89
N HIS A 16 38.42 47.31 27.72
CA HIS A 16 37.12 46.91 27.15
C HIS A 16 37.16 45.52 26.51
N THR A 17 38.27 45.14 25.88
CA THR A 17 38.42 43.78 25.32
C THR A 17 38.71 42.71 26.36
N ALA A 18 39.17 43.08 27.56
CA ALA A 18 39.42 42.15 28.67
C ALA A 18 38.21 41.96 29.61
N LEU A 19 37.16 42.78 29.48
CA LEU A 19 35.89 42.67 30.21
C LEU A 19 34.69 42.39 29.32
N ALA A 20 34.87 42.32 28.00
CA ALA A 20 33.95 41.62 27.13
C ALA A 20 34.14 40.12 27.38
N THR A 21 33.46 39.59 28.40
CA THR A 21 33.04 38.19 28.34
C THR A 21 32.46 37.98 26.95
N PRO A 22 32.95 37.02 26.16
CA PRO A 22 32.20 36.63 24.98
C PRO A 22 30.82 36.27 25.53
N TYR A 23 29.77 36.93 25.04
CA TYR A 23 28.40 36.72 25.54
C TYR A 23 27.98 35.25 25.43
N TRP A 24 28.77 34.46 24.70
CA TRP A 24 28.63 33.06 24.39
C TRP A 24 30.01 32.41 24.48
N THR A 25 30.19 31.44 25.38
CA THR A 25 31.31 30.49 25.39
C THR A 25 31.34 29.70 24.07
N GLU A 26 32.45 29.06 23.74
CA GLU A 26 32.55 28.20 22.54
C GLU A 26 31.51 27.06 22.58
N GLU A 27 31.19 26.59 23.78
CA GLU A 27 30.12 25.64 24.07
C GLU A 27 28.73 26.24 23.87
N GLU A 28 28.51 27.52 24.23
CA GLU A 28 27.26 28.25 23.94
C GLU A 28 27.13 28.59 22.44
N ILE A 29 28.23 28.85 21.71
CA ILE A 29 28.23 29.03 20.25
C ILE A 29 27.93 27.71 19.54
N LEU A 30 28.49 26.60 20.03
CA LEU A 30 28.14 25.26 19.55
C LEU A 30 26.70 24.91 19.89
N ALA A 31 26.22 25.25 21.10
CA ALA A 31 24.82 25.12 21.50
C ALA A 31 23.90 25.99 20.61
N ALA A 32 24.30 27.22 20.27
CA ALA A 32 23.57 28.11 19.36
C ALA A 32 23.51 27.60 17.93
N ARG A 33 24.61 27.01 17.45
CA ARG A 33 24.70 26.40 16.11
C ARG A 33 23.94 25.08 16.04
N THR A 34 23.79 24.37 17.16
CA THR A 34 22.98 23.15 17.27
C THR A 34 21.52 23.43 17.61
N SER A 35 21.20 24.59 18.21
CA SER A 35 19.82 25.07 18.46
C SER A 35 19.32 26.05 17.40
N GLY A 36 20.17 26.45 16.45
CA GLY A 36 19.85 27.38 15.39
C GLY A 36 18.92 26.71 14.37
N PHE A 37 17.82 27.38 14.05
CA PHE A 37 16.89 26.93 13.04
C PHE A 37 17.49 27.18 11.65
N TYR A 38 17.79 26.10 10.93
CA TYR A 38 17.88 26.12 9.48
C TYR A 38 16.48 25.74 8.97
N PRO A 39 15.87 26.51 8.05
CA PRO A 39 14.61 26.12 7.45
C PRO A 39 14.83 24.90 6.55
N ASP A 40 14.72 23.70 7.13
CA ASP A 40 14.44 22.49 6.36
C ASP A 40 12.94 22.45 6.09
N ALA A 41 12.57 22.54 4.81
CA ALA A 41 11.19 22.42 4.37
C ALA A 41 10.75 20.94 4.43
N GLN A 42 9.68 20.64 5.19
CA GLN A 42 8.90 19.42 4.99
C GLN A 42 7.62 19.76 4.22
N ARG A 43 7.28 18.93 3.23
CA ARG A 43 6.10 19.08 2.35
C ARG A 43 4.82 18.71 3.08
N ASN A 44 3.76 19.48 2.83
CA ASN A 44 2.34 19.12 2.94
C ASN A 44 1.56 20.14 2.09
N VAL A 45 0.99 19.73 0.94
CA VAL A 45 0.25 20.62 0.02
C VAL A 45 -1.19 20.12 -0.14
N GLU A 46 -2.18 20.97 0.14
CA GLU A 46 -3.54 20.80 -0.39
C GLU A 46 -3.72 21.77 -1.56
N THR A 47 -3.92 21.23 -2.78
CA THR A 47 -4.21 22.03 -3.97
C THR A 47 -5.71 22.22 -4.15
N GLY A 48 -6.15 23.47 -4.08
CA GLY A 48 -7.49 23.89 -4.48
C GLY A 48 -7.60 24.14 -5.98
N LEU A 49 -7.38 23.13 -6.83
CA LEU A 49 -7.81 23.08 -8.23
C LEU A 49 -7.88 21.61 -8.67
N ARG A 50 -9.09 21.16 -9.02
CA ARG A 50 -9.39 19.75 -9.37
C ARG A 50 -8.63 19.30 -10.62
N THR A 51 -7.66 18.40 -10.46
CA THR A 51 -7.44 17.22 -11.33
C THR A 51 -6.74 16.10 -10.55
N SER A 52 -7.51 15.04 -10.26
CA SER A 52 -7.13 13.68 -9.84
C SER A 52 -5.92 13.46 -8.91
N ARG A 53 -6.25 13.11 -7.64
CA ARG A 53 -5.59 12.15 -6.73
C ARG A 53 -4.27 11.52 -7.23
N ARG A 54 -3.15 11.90 -6.61
CA ARG A 54 -2.02 11.01 -6.30
C ARG A 54 -1.58 11.30 -4.88
N SER A 55 -1.46 10.25 -4.07
CA SER A 55 -1.06 10.30 -2.65
C SER A 55 0.32 9.67 -2.46
N LEU A 56 1.12 9.66 -3.51
CA LEU A 56 2.53 10.03 -3.43
C LEU A 56 2.62 11.54 -3.63
N ASP A 57 2.77 12.29 -2.56
CA ASP A 57 3.57 13.50 -2.70
C ASP A 57 4.91 13.08 -3.35
N GLU A 58 5.41 13.83 -4.35
CA GLU A 58 6.85 14.05 -4.62
C GLU A 58 7.55 13.68 -5.98
N ILE A 59 6.94 13.07 -7.02
CA ILE A 59 7.65 12.91 -8.33
C ILE A 59 7.23 13.97 -9.37
N GLU A 60 8.11 14.93 -9.64
CA GLU A 60 7.92 15.97 -10.65
C GLU A 60 8.36 15.45 -12.04
N TYR A 61 7.51 14.68 -12.72
CA TYR A 61 7.88 13.94 -13.93
C TYR A 61 8.52 14.79 -15.02
N PHE A 62 7.99 15.99 -15.26
CA PHE A 62 8.53 16.87 -16.28
C PHE A 62 9.88 17.48 -15.87
N LEU A 63 10.06 17.80 -14.58
CA LEU A 63 11.35 18.25 -14.07
C LEU A 63 12.38 17.12 -14.19
N LYS A 64 12.04 15.90 -13.78
CA LYS A 64 12.88 14.71 -13.93
C LYS A 64 13.27 14.46 -15.39
N TYR A 65 12.33 14.63 -16.32
CA TYR A 65 12.62 14.53 -17.75
C TYR A 65 13.60 15.62 -18.22
N ARG A 66 13.46 16.84 -17.70
CA ARG A 66 14.35 17.95 -18.04
C ARG A 66 15.74 17.78 -17.43
N GLN A 67 15.85 17.30 -16.19
CA GLN A 67 17.12 16.91 -15.56
C GLN A 67 17.81 15.84 -16.40
N LEU A 68 17.10 14.79 -16.80
CA LEU A 68 17.59 13.80 -17.76
C LEU A 68 18.12 14.44 -19.06
N CYS A 69 17.41 15.42 -19.63
CA CYS A 69 17.90 16.12 -20.82
C CYS A 69 19.22 16.88 -20.56
N ASP A 70 19.33 17.56 -19.41
CA ASP A 70 20.52 18.30 -19.00
C ASP A 70 21.70 17.32 -18.70
N PHE A 71 21.43 16.17 -18.06
CA PHE A 71 22.37 15.06 -17.82
C PHE A 71 22.97 14.53 -19.14
N LEU A 72 22.10 14.16 -20.09
CA LEU A 72 22.54 13.72 -21.42
C LEU A 72 23.35 14.80 -22.13
N ALA A 73 23.01 16.08 -21.98
CA ALA A 73 23.78 17.16 -22.60
C ALA A 73 25.19 17.26 -22.02
N GLY A 74 25.36 16.95 -20.73
CA GLY A 74 26.64 16.86 -20.04
C GLY A 74 27.54 15.72 -20.53
N LEU A 75 26.94 14.59 -20.95
CA LEU A 75 27.67 13.41 -21.44
C LEU A 75 28.07 13.48 -22.92
N GLN A 76 27.60 14.48 -23.66
CA GLN A 76 27.91 14.60 -25.08
C GLN A 76 29.39 15.01 -25.33
N VAL A 77 30.03 14.34 -26.28
CA VAL A 77 31.42 14.63 -26.66
C VAL A 77 31.51 15.95 -27.46
N GLN A 78 31.96 17.00 -26.78
CA GLN A 78 32.18 18.34 -27.37
C GLN A 78 33.57 18.50 -28.01
N THR A 79 34.49 17.55 -27.81
CA THR A 79 35.87 17.66 -28.31
C THR A 79 35.92 17.31 -29.80
N PRO A 80 36.54 18.14 -30.67
CA PRO A 80 36.68 17.82 -32.09
C PRO A 80 37.41 16.48 -32.33
N GLY A 81 36.85 15.62 -33.17
CA GLY A 81 37.40 14.32 -33.51
C GLY A 81 36.38 13.40 -34.16
N VAL A 82 36.74 12.13 -34.36
CA VAL A 82 35.85 11.09 -34.95
C VAL A 82 34.62 10.77 -34.09
N ASN A 83 34.70 11.09 -32.79
CA ASN A 83 33.59 10.89 -31.84
C ASN A 83 32.86 12.19 -31.51
N PHE A 84 33.12 13.29 -32.24
CA PHE A 84 32.46 14.57 -31.99
C PHE A 84 30.95 14.43 -32.12
N GLY A 85 30.22 14.91 -31.11
CA GLY A 85 28.76 14.85 -31.04
C GLY A 85 28.19 13.53 -30.53
N GLY A 86 29.00 12.47 -30.40
CA GLY A 86 28.58 11.19 -29.84
C GLY A 86 28.37 11.25 -28.33
N MET A 87 27.66 10.25 -27.80
CA MET A 87 27.31 10.16 -26.38
C MET A 87 28.22 9.19 -25.63
N ARG A 88 28.69 9.60 -24.44
CA ARG A 88 29.41 8.73 -23.52
C ARG A 88 28.46 7.76 -22.82
N GLU A 89 28.91 6.53 -22.60
CA GLU A 89 28.07 5.47 -22.01
C GLU A 89 27.72 5.70 -20.55
N GLY A 90 28.67 6.18 -19.76
CA GLY A 90 28.48 6.51 -18.34
C GLY A 90 29.22 7.78 -17.93
N GLU A 91 28.89 8.31 -16.76
CA GLU A 91 29.48 9.56 -16.25
C GLU A 91 30.86 9.41 -15.60
N VAL A 92 31.22 8.19 -15.19
CA VAL A 92 32.50 7.88 -14.54
C VAL A 92 33.19 6.65 -15.14
N GLY A 93 34.42 6.39 -14.67
CA GLY A 93 35.11 5.13 -14.92
C GLY A 93 35.53 4.88 -16.37
N SER A 94 35.56 3.59 -16.74
CA SER A 94 35.83 3.15 -18.13
C SER A 94 34.74 3.60 -19.09
N ASP A 95 33.51 3.70 -18.60
CA ASP A 95 32.31 3.87 -19.40
C ASP A 95 32.18 5.31 -19.90
N PHE A 96 32.79 6.26 -19.18
CA PHE A 96 33.01 7.62 -19.67
C PHE A 96 33.80 7.65 -21.00
N THR A 97 34.63 6.66 -21.30
CA THR A 97 35.45 6.65 -22.54
C THR A 97 34.81 5.87 -23.69
N ILE A 98 33.66 5.23 -23.46
CA ILE A 98 32.93 4.47 -24.46
C ILE A 98 31.92 5.40 -25.12
N ILE A 99 31.94 5.49 -26.45
CA ILE A 99 31.04 6.32 -27.24
C ILE A 99 30.29 5.40 -28.20
N GLN A 100 28.97 5.48 -28.24
CA GLN A 100 28.14 4.56 -29.02
C GLN A 100 26.99 5.27 -29.76
N THR A 101 26.58 4.70 -30.89
CA THR A 101 25.55 5.26 -31.78
C THR A 101 24.13 5.04 -31.26
N ASP A 102 23.84 3.97 -30.52
CA ASP A 102 22.58 3.78 -29.79
C ASP A 102 22.34 4.92 -28.80
N ASN A 103 23.28 5.13 -27.86
CA ASN A 103 23.20 6.19 -26.84
C ASN A 103 23.00 7.58 -27.47
N THR A 104 23.65 7.81 -28.62
CA THR A 104 23.54 9.06 -29.37
C THR A 104 22.15 9.26 -29.99
N GLN A 105 21.55 8.21 -30.51
CA GLN A 105 20.20 8.24 -31.06
C GLN A 105 19.12 8.37 -29.98
N GLU A 106 19.33 7.71 -28.85
CA GLU A 106 18.49 7.82 -27.65
C GLU A 106 18.44 9.27 -27.15
N ALA A 107 19.59 9.95 -27.06
CA ALA A 107 19.65 11.35 -26.67
C ALA A 107 18.94 12.29 -27.66
N ILE A 108 19.11 12.09 -28.97
CA ILE A 108 18.34 12.83 -30.00
C ILE A 108 16.85 12.69 -29.74
N ARG A 109 16.39 11.47 -29.44
CA ARG A 109 14.99 11.18 -29.19
C ARG A 109 14.46 11.95 -27.97
N VAL A 110 15.19 11.90 -26.85
CA VAL A 110 14.84 12.55 -25.58
C VAL A 110 14.79 14.08 -25.73
N TRP A 111 15.84 14.70 -26.29
CA TRP A 111 15.85 16.15 -26.50
C TRP A 111 14.77 16.63 -27.49
N SER A 112 14.47 15.82 -28.52
CA SER A 112 13.41 16.15 -29.47
C SER A 112 12.03 16.08 -28.81
N GLN A 113 11.79 15.10 -27.94
CA GLN A 113 10.53 15.00 -27.20
C GLN A 113 10.35 16.19 -26.23
N TYR A 114 11.42 16.64 -25.57
CA TYR A 114 11.38 17.87 -24.77
C TYR A 114 10.96 19.09 -25.60
N ALA A 115 11.56 19.27 -26.79
CA ALA A 115 11.21 20.36 -27.69
C ALA A 115 9.75 20.27 -28.17
N LEU A 116 9.23 19.06 -28.39
CA LEU A 116 7.84 18.84 -28.79
C LEU A 116 6.83 19.26 -27.71
N TRP A 117 7.10 18.95 -26.44
CA TRP A 117 6.21 19.36 -25.35
C TRP A 117 6.31 20.83 -25.00
N THR A 118 7.52 21.41 -24.99
CA THR A 118 7.74 22.80 -24.53
C THR A 118 7.59 23.84 -25.64
N GLY A 119 7.76 23.45 -26.90
CA GLY A 119 7.99 24.38 -28.00
C GLY A 119 9.38 25.04 -28.00
N ASP A 120 10.23 24.77 -27.00
CA ASP A 120 11.61 25.26 -26.93
C ASP A 120 12.52 24.43 -27.85
N THR A 121 12.45 24.77 -29.12
CA THR A 121 13.27 24.18 -30.18
C THR A 121 14.70 24.71 -30.19
N ALA A 122 15.08 25.63 -29.31
CA ALA A 122 16.41 26.25 -29.30
C ALA A 122 17.37 25.58 -28.31
N ARG A 123 16.87 25.19 -27.14
CA ARG A 123 17.68 24.73 -26.00
C ARG A 123 18.70 23.63 -26.32
N TYR A 124 18.24 22.53 -26.93
CA TYR A 124 19.09 21.39 -27.27
C TYR A 124 19.36 21.29 -28.78
N ALA A 125 19.06 22.34 -29.55
CA ALA A 125 19.19 22.31 -31.01
C ALA A 125 20.63 22.05 -31.46
N GLN A 126 21.61 22.58 -30.72
CA GLN A 126 23.03 22.35 -31.02
C GLN A 126 23.43 20.91 -30.69
N ASN A 127 23.04 20.41 -29.51
CA ASN A 127 23.29 19.02 -29.11
C ASN A 127 22.74 18.03 -30.15
N ILE A 128 21.50 18.23 -30.60
CA ILE A 128 20.88 17.39 -31.64
C ILE A 128 21.65 17.47 -32.97
N ARG A 129 22.06 18.67 -33.40
CA ARG A 129 22.85 18.82 -34.64
C ARG A 129 24.17 18.06 -34.56
N ASP A 130 24.89 18.18 -33.44
CA ASP A 130 26.17 17.51 -33.25
C ASP A 130 26.00 16.00 -33.15
N ALA A 131 24.94 15.52 -32.48
CA ALA A 131 24.59 14.11 -32.42
C ALA A 131 24.30 13.53 -33.82
N TRP A 132 23.61 14.27 -34.70
CA TRP A 132 23.41 13.85 -36.08
C TRP A 132 24.71 13.81 -36.91
N VAL A 133 25.70 14.66 -36.59
CA VAL A 133 27.04 14.56 -37.20
C VAL A 133 27.70 13.24 -36.83
N TYR A 134 27.64 12.84 -35.56
CA TYR A 134 28.16 11.55 -35.11
C TYR A 134 27.45 10.38 -35.80
N CYS A 135 26.11 10.35 -35.77
CA CYS A 135 25.32 9.30 -36.42
C CYS A 135 25.60 9.19 -37.93
N ALA A 136 25.89 10.30 -38.62
CA ALA A 136 26.22 10.27 -40.04
C ALA A 136 27.60 9.65 -40.31
N GLU A 137 28.57 9.83 -39.41
CA GLU A 137 29.90 9.22 -39.49
C GLU A 137 29.89 7.75 -39.06
N TRP A 138 29.03 7.39 -38.11
CA TRP A 138 28.84 6.04 -37.57
C TRP A 138 27.40 5.56 -37.77
N PRO A 139 26.99 5.19 -39.00
CA PRO A 139 25.62 4.75 -39.27
C PRO A 139 25.21 3.57 -38.40
N ALA A 140 23.95 3.58 -37.92
CA ALA A 140 23.40 2.59 -37.01
C ALA A 140 23.69 1.13 -37.40
N TRP A 141 23.67 0.83 -38.69
CA TRP A 141 23.84 -0.52 -39.22
C TRP A 141 25.32 -0.92 -39.48
N ASP A 142 26.25 0.02 -39.39
CA ASP A 142 27.69 -0.17 -39.66
C ASP A 142 28.56 -0.06 -38.39
N GLU A 143 27.98 0.32 -37.26
CA GLU A 143 28.68 0.35 -35.98
C GLU A 143 28.85 -1.08 -35.41
N GLU A 144 30.07 -1.38 -34.94
CA GLU A 144 30.48 -2.67 -34.33
C GLU A 144 30.26 -3.97 -35.13
N GLY A 145 30.07 -3.90 -36.44
CA GLY A 145 30.24 -5.06 -37.33
C GLY A 145 28.99 -5.94 -37.56
N GLY A 146 27.78 -5.43 -37.32
CA GLY A 146 26.53 -6.03 -37.80
C GLY A 146 25.76 -6.92 -36.80
N GLY A 147 24.86 -7.76 -37.31
CA GLY A 147 24.11 -8.72 -36.49
C GLY A 147 23.04 -8.08 -35.59
N TYR A 148 22.92 -8.57 -34.34
CA TYR A 148 21.88 -8.10 -33.42
C TYR A 148 22.07 -6.63 -33.04
N TYR A 149 23.33 -6.18 -32.91
CA TYR A 149 23.64 -4.81 -32.48
C TYR A 149 23.26 -3.80 -33.55
N ALA A 150 23.64 -4.05 -34.81
CA ALA A 150 23.17 -3.24 -35.94
C ALA A 150 21.63 -3.22 -36.11
N MET A 151 20.94 -4.32 -35.76
CA MET A 151 19.47 -4.37 -35.73
C MET A 151 18.90 -3.51 -34.59
N HIS A 152 19.51 -3.57 -33.40
CA HIS A 152 19.16 -2.75 -32.24
C HIS A 152 19.35 -1.26 -32.53
N ASN A 153 20.54 -0.87 -32.99
CA ASN A 153 20.87 0.50 -33.37
C ASN A 153 19.96 1.00 -34.50
N SER A 154 19.65 0.17 -35.50
CA SER A 154 18.71 0.55 -36.57
C SER A 154 17.31 0.85 -36.02
N GLY A 155 16.90 0.12 -34.97
CA GLY A 155 15.67 0.37 -34.22
C GLY A 155 15.63 1.75 -33.60
N TRP A 156 16.68 2.12 -32.86
CA TRP A 156 16.85 3.48 -32.34
C TRP A 156 16.91 4.55 -33.44
N GLY A 157 17.43 4.20 -34.62
CA GLY A 157 17.57 5.13 -35.73
C GLY A 157 16.21 5.56 -36.27
N PHE A 158 15.22 4.65 -36.25
CA PHE A 158 13.83 4.99 -36.55
C PHE A 158 13.23 5.92 -35.51
N GLU A 159 13.42 5.62 -34.23
CA GLU A 159 12.86 6.39 -33.13
C GLU A 159 13.43 7.82 -33.07
N ALA A 160 14.75 7.97 -33.20
CA ALA A 160 15.44 9.25 -33.24
C ALA A 160 14.97 10.10 -34.43
N ALA A 161 14.96 9.53 -35.64
CA ALA A 161 14.53 10.24 -36.84
C ALA A 161 13.03 10.60 -36.81
N TRP A 162 12.19 9.72 -36.26
CA TRP A 162 10.77 10.00 -36.09
C TRP A 162 10.57 11.15 -35.10
N LYS A 163 11.12 11.05 -33.90
CA LYS A 163 10.88 12.07 -32.88
C LYS A 163 11.47 13.43 -33.26
N PHE A 164 12.65 13.45 -33.90
CA PHE A 164 13.22 14.67 -34.48
C PHE A 164 12.28 15.30 -35.52
N ARG A 165 11.76 14.50 -36.46
CA ARG A 165 10.83 15.00 -37.48
C ARG A 165 9.53 15.54 -36.85
N GLU A 166 9.02 14.88 -35.82
CA GLU A 166 7.81 15.31 -35.12
C GLU A 166 8.01 16.65 -34.41
N ALA A 167 9.13 16.81 -33.69
CA ALA A 167 9.45 18.01 -32.94
C ALA A 167 9.78 19.24 -33.82
N TYR A 168 10.52 19.02 -34.91
CA TYR A 168 11.07 20.12 -35.72
C TYR A 168 10.38 20.30 -37.08
N GLY A 169 9.51 19.38 -37.49
CA GLY A 169 8.97 19.34 -38.85
C GLY A 169 10.03 19.12 -39.94
N ASP A 170 11.25 18.73 -39.54
CA ASP A 170 12.39 18.57 -40.43
C ASP A 170 12.49 17.13 -40.96
N THR A 171 12.63 16.99 -42.27
CA THR A 171 12.74 15.71 -42.97
C THR A 171 14.17 15.42 -43.44
N SER A 172 15.12 16.29 -43.12
CA SER A 172 16.53 16.19 -43.50
C SER A 172 17.20 14.89 -43.02
N MET A 173 16.67 14.25 -41.97
CA MET A 173 17.19 12.99 -41.42
C MET A 173 16.40 11.74 -41.87
N ASN A 174 15.43 11.88 -42.79
CA ASN A 174 14.71 10.73 -43.33
C ASN A 174 15.63 9.73 -44.06
N TRP A 175 16.74 10.20 -44.65
CA TRP A 175 17.70 9.31 -45.31
C TRP A 175 18.34 8.33 -44.32
N TYR A 176 18.52 8.75 -43.06
CA TYR A 176 19.11 7.92 -42.02
C TYR A 176 18.20 6.74 -41.68
N ALA A 177 16.92 7.03 -41.40
CA ALA A 177 15.89 6.02 -41.19
C ALA A 177 15.68 5.14 -42.44
N ASP A 178 15.68 5.71 -43.65
CA ASP A 178 15.60 4.92 -44.89
C ASP A 178 16.79 3.95 -45.03
N SER A 179 18.01 4.36 -44.63
CA SER A 179 19.19 3.49 -44.65
C SER A 179 19.06 2.34 -43.65
N CYS A 180 18.52 2.61 -42.45
CA CYS A 180 18.20 1.60 -41.45
C CYS A 180 17.16 0.61 -41.99
N ALA A 181 16.08 1.09 -42.64
CA ALA A 181 15.05 0.24 -43.23
C ALA A 181 15.59 -0.69 -44.32
N ILE A 182 16.43 -0.16 -45.21
CA ILE A 182 17.07 -0.97 -46.26
C ILE A 182 17.91 -2.08 -45.63
N TRP A 183 18.68 -1.76 -44.60
CA TRP A 183 19.54 -2.73 -43.93
C TRP A 183 18.75 -3.78 -43.15
N VAL A 184 17.78 -3.38 -42.34
CA VAL A 184 16.93 -4.28 -41.53
C VAL A 184 16.22 -5.31 -42.39
N VAL A 185 15.68 -4.88 -43.54
CA VAL A 185 14.99 -5.78 -44.49
C VAL A 185 15.96 -6.75 -45.16
N ALA A 186 17.19 -6.31 -45.46
CA ALA A 186 18.20 -7.14 -46.09
C ALA A 186 18.88 -8.13 -45.13
N HIS A 187 18.86 -7.87 -43.81
CA HIS A 187 19.59 -8.64 -42.81
C HIS A 187 18.71 -9.12 -41.64
N PRO A 188 17.66 -9.93 -41.89
CA PRO A 188 16.84 -10.46 -40.81
C PRO A 188 17.66 -11.38 -39.88
N LEU A 189 17.46 -11.27 -38.56
CA LEU A 189 18.19 -12.08 -37.59
C LEU A 189 17.74 -13.55 -37.59
N ALA A 190 18.64 -14.46 -37.22
CA ALA A 190 18.24 -15.81 -36.87
C ALA A 190 17.54 -15.78 -35.49
N LEU A 191 16.24 -16.07 -35.43
CA LEU A 191 15.48 -16.00 -34.18
C LEU A 191 15.70 -17.24 -33.30
N ASN A 192 16.88 -17.34 -32.70
CA ASN A 192 17.38 -18.51 -31.97
C ASN A 192 17.91 -18.21 -30.55
N SER A 193 17.92 -16.95 -30.12
CA SER A 193 18.28 -16.49 -28.77
C SER A 193 17.38 -15.34 -28.35
N THR A 194 17.22 -15.15 -27.02
CA THR A 194 16.46 -14.02 -26.46
C THR A 194 16.90 -12.70 -27.05
N LEU A 195 18.22 -12.47 -27.11
CA LEU A 195 18.81 -11.28 -27.70
C LEU A 195 18.37 -11.03 -29.14
N ASN A 196 18.35 -12.07 -29.99
CA ASN A 196 17.91 -11.91 -31.38
C ASN A 196 16.41 -11.66 -31.50
N TYR A 197 15.58 -12.25 -30.62
CA TYR A 197 14.15 -11.93 -30.57
C TYR A 197 13.90 -10.48 -30.15
N ALA A 198 14.59 -10.02 -29.11
CA ALA A 198 14.46 -8.67 -28.60
C ALA A 198 14.97 -7.61 -29.57
N ALA A 199 16.18 -7.77 -30.11
CA ALA A 199 16.77 -6.86 -31.10
C ALA A 199 15.93 -6.84 -32.39
N GLN A 200 15.48 -7.99 -32.89
CA GLN A 200 14.57 -8.03 -34.04
C GLN A 200 13.26 -7.30 -33.71
N GLY A 201 12.73 -7.46 -32.50
CA GLY A 201 11.53 -6.78 -32.02
C GLY A 201 11.66 -5.26 -32.11
N LEU A 202 12.74 -4.69 -31.55
CA LEU A 202 12.99 -3.25 -31.63
C LEU A 202 13.11 -2.79 -33.10
N GLY A 203 13.91 -3.48 -33.91
CA GLY A 203 14.11 -3.14 -35.32
C GLY A 203 12.82 -3.14 -36.14
N ILE A 204 11.94 -4.13 -35.96
CA ILE A 204 10.65 -4.18 -36.68
C ILE A 204 9.60 -3.24 -36.10
N GLY A 205 9.67 -2.97 -34.80
CA GLY A 205 8.84 -2.00 -34.11
C GLY A 205 9.06 -0.59 -34.63
N GLY A 206 10.29 -0.21 -34.98
CA GLY A 206 10.58 1.05 -35.67
C GLY A 206 10.33 0.99 -37.20
N LEU A 207 10.62 -0.16 -37.84
CA LEU A 207 10.43 -0.32 -39.28
C LEU A 207 8.97 -0.19 -39.70
N TYR A 208 8.01 -0.76 -38.96
CA TYR A 208 6.61 -0.77 -39.38
C TYR A 208 6.00 0.65 -39.46
N PRO A 209 6.06 1.50 -38.42
CA PRO A 209 5.61 2.88 -38.50
C PRO A 209 6.33 3.67 -39.60
N HIS A 210 7.65 3.48 -39.76
CA HIS A 210 8.41 4.15 -40.83
C HIS A 210 7.97 3.69 -42.22
N ALA A 211 7.70 2.41 -42.40
CA ALA A 211 7.19 1.86 -43.66
C ALA A 211 5.82 2.44 -44.03
N VAL A 212 4.93 2.59 -43.05
CA VAL A 212 3.63 3.27 -43.23
C VAL A 212 3.84 4.73 -43.63
N TYR A 213 4.72 5.46 -42.93
CA TYR A 213 5.06 6.85 -43.25
C TYR A 213 5.62 7.00 -44.68
N ARG A 214 6.48 6.08 -45.14
CA ARG A 214 7.08 6.08 -46.48
C ARG A 214 6.18 5.46 -47.56
N ASN A 215 5.01 4.94 -47.19
CA ASN A 215 4.12 4.17 -48.07
C ASN A 215 4.83 2.99 -48.77
N ARG A 216 5.60 2.22 -48.00
CA ARG A 216 6.43 1.08 -48.48
C ARG A 216 5.85 -0.25 -48.00
N THR A 217 4.97 -0.84 -48.80
CA THR A 217 4.30 -2.10 -48.45
C THR A 217 5.26 -3.27 -48.30
N ASP A 218 6.35 -3.29 -49.06
CA ASP A 218 7.41 -4.30 -48.96
C ASP A 218 8.11 -4.29 -47.59
N TRP A 219 8.30 -3.11 -47.01
CA TRP A 219 8.87 -2.95 -45.67
C TRP A 219 7.87 -3.29 -44.57
N SER A 220 6.61 -2.85 -44.69
CA SER A 220 5.58 -3.18 -43.71
C SER A 220 5.28 -4.68 -43.69
N ASP A 221 5.22 -5.34 -44.84
CA ASP A 221 5.00 -6.78 -44.95
C ASP A 221 6.15 -7.58 -44.33
N HIS A 222 7.39 -7.11 -44.52
CA HIS A 222 8.55 -7.68 -43.84
C HIS A 222 8.40 -7.57 -42.32
N ALA A 223 8.15 -6.38 -41.78
CA ALA A 223 7.99 -6.16 -40.35
C ALA A 223 6.88 -7.06 -39.75
N LEU A 224 5.71 -7.12 -40.39
CA LEU A 224 4.59 -7.96 -39.96
C LEU A 224 4.92 -9.46 -40.01
N SER A 225 5.65 -9.91 -41.04
CA SER A 225 6.09 -11.31 -41.15
C SER A 225 6.97 -11.71 -39.98
N ARG A 226 7.94 -10.85 -39.63
CA ARG A 226 8.86 -11.07 -38.50
C ARG A 226 8.15 -10.98 -37.15
N ALA A 227 7.23 -10.03 -36.97
CA ALA A 227 6.46 -9.87 -35.74
C ALA A 227 5.63 -11.12 -35.41
N ARG A 228 5.05 -11.78 -36.42
CA ARG A 228 4.34 -13.06 -36.23
C ARG A 228 5.26 -14.17 -35.71
N LEU A 229 6.53 -14.20 -36.10
CA LEU A 229 7.50 -15.17 -35.58
C LEU A 229 7.81 -14.91 -34.09
N ILE A 230 7.95 -13.64 -33.69
CA ILE A 230 8.15 -13.26 -32.28
C ILE A 230 6.90 -13.59 -31.45
N ARG A 231 5.71 -13.28 -31.97
CA ARG A 231 4.44 -13.68 -31.32
C ARG A 231 4.36 -15.20 -31.11
N ASN A 232 4.68 -15.99 -32.12
CA ASN A 232 4.68 -17.46 -32.00
C ASN A 232 5.71 -17.95 -30.96
N TRP A 233 6.81 -17.23 -30.76
CA TRP A 233 7.79 -17.52 -29.72
C TRP A 233 7.22 -17.28 -28.31
N PHE A 234 6.42 -16.23 -28.10
CA PHE A 234 5.68 -16.06 -26.85
C PHE A 234 4.61 -17.12 -26.66
N GLU A 235 3.81 -17.43 -27.69
CA GLU A 235 2.75 -18.45 -27.61
C GLU A 235 3.33 -19.85 -27.27
N ALA A 236 4.53 -20.16 -27.73
CA ALA A 236 5.20 -21.43 -27.42
C ALA A 236 5.70 -21.53 -25.97
N ASN A 237 5.95 -20.41 -25.29
CA ASN A 237 6.24 -20.36 -23.85
C ASN A 237 5.94 -18.95 -23.32
N PRO A 238 4.73 -18.71 -22.80
CA PRO A 238 4.32 -17.38 -22.34
C PRO A 238 5.19 -16.78 -21.24
N ALA A 239 5.88 -17.61 -20.44
CA ALA A 239 6.78 -17.12 -19.38
C ALA A 239 7.93 -16.24 -19.92
N ARG A 240 8.27 -16.37 -21.21
CA ARG A 240 9.26 -15.52 -21.89
C ARG A 240 8.90 -14.04 -21.90
N LEU A 241 7.62 -13.71 -21.67
CA LEU A 241 7.18 -12.32 -21.50
C LEU A 241 7.87 -11.65 -20.30
N ASN A 242 8.35 -12.41 -19.32
CA ASN A 242 8.86 -11.87 -18.06
C ASN A 242 10.19 -12.48 -17.59
N ASN A 243 10.74 -13.50 -18.27
CA ASN A 243 12.01 -14.12 -17.84
C ASN A 243 13.04 -14.27 -18.97
N ALA A 244 12.75 -13.72 -20.14
CA ALA A 244 13.68 -13.73 -21.25
C ALA A 244 14.53 -12.46 -21.20
N THR A 245 15.61 -12.47 -20.40
CA THR A 245 16.57 -11.36 -20.27
C THR A 245 17.93 -11.74 -20.85
N GLU A 246 18.54 -10.84 -21.63
CA GLU A 246 19.88 -11.01 -22.18
C GLU A 246 20.47 -9.64 -22.56
N TRP A 247 21.67 -9.32 -22.06
CA TRP A 247 22.29 -7.99 -22.25
C TRP A 247 21.37 -6.87 -21.72
N ALA A 248 21.22 -5.73 -22.39
CA ALA A 248 20.30 -4.65 -21.99
C ALA A 248 18.84 -4.86 -22.48
N LEU A 249 18.51 -6.03 -23.03
CA LEU A 249 17.23 -6.32 -23.66
C LEU A 249 16.47 -7.46 -22.97
N CYS A 250 15.14 -7.45 -23.10
CA CYS A 250 14.31 -8.48 -22.49
C CYS A 250 13.07 -8.86 -23.31
N GLY A 251 12.23 -9.73 -22.74
CA GLY A 251 10.90 -10.08 -23.27
C GLY A 251 10.03 -8.85 -23.50
N GLY A 252 10.15 -7.81 -22.66
CA GLY A 252 9.50 -6.51 -22.83
C GLY A 252 9.88 -5.81 -24.15
N THR A 253 11.16 -5.84 -24.53
CA THR A 253 11.64 -5.31 -25.82
C THR A 253 10.97 -6.02 -27.01
N ALA A 254 10.98 -7.36 -26.98
CA ALA A 254 10.38 -8.17 -28.02
C ALA A 254 8.86 -7.95 -28.11
N LEU A 255 8.18 -7.85 -26.96
CA LEU A 255 6.75 -7.57 -26.90
C LEU A 255 6.42 -6.18 -27.44
N TRP A 256 7.18 -5.16 -27.04
CA TRP A 256 7.03 -3.80 -27.58
C TRP A 256 7.10 -3.81 -29.10
N GLY A 257 8.06 -4.54 -29.69
CA GLY A 257 8.17 -4.71 -31.13
C GLY A 257 6.94 -5.32 -31.79
N VAL A 258 6.34 -6.35 -31.18
CA VAL A 258 5.08 -6.95 -31.67
C VAL A 258 3.92 -5.97 -31.53
N CYS A 259 3.82 -5.27 -30.40
CA CYS A 259 2.79 -4.26 -30.16
C CYS A 259 2.90 -3.10 -31.15
N ASN A 260 4.10 -2.59 -31.41
CA ASN A 260 4.38 -1.44 -32.27
C ASN A 260 4.43 -1.78 -33.77
N SER A 261 4.11 -3.02 -34.15
CA SER A 261 4.01 -3.45 -35.53
C SER A 261 2.70 -4.21 -35.79
N LEU A 262 2.63 -5.46 -35.34
CA LEU A 262 1.52 -6.36 -35.58
C LEU A 262 0.23 -5.87 -34.93
N TRP A 263 0.28 -5.38 -33.69
CA TRP A 263 -0.94 -4.99 -32.97
C TRP A 263 -1.41 -3.57 -33.27
N ILE A 264 -0.52 -2.66 -33.70
CA ILE A 264 -0.97 -1.42 -34.37
C ILE A 264 -1.71 -1.74 -35.67
N ALA A 265 -1.22 -2.72 -36.46
CA ALA A 265 -1.86 -3.12 -37.71
C ALA A 265 -3.22 -3.82 -37.51
N TYR A 266 -3.40 -4.52 -36.38
CA TYR A 266 -4.57 -5.35 -36.07
C TYR A 266 -4.98 -5.23 -34.59
N PRO A 267 -5.52 -4.08 -34.15
CA PRO A 267 -5.74 -3.76 -32.74
C PRO A 267 -6.71 -4.72 -32.03
N ASP A 268 -7.83 -5.10 -32.64
CA ASP A 268 -8.82 -6.02 -32.03
C ASP A 268 -8.21 -7.41 -31.74
N SER A 269 -7.38 -7.89 -32.67
CA SER A 269 -6.64 -9.14 -32.49
C SER A 269 -5.56 -9.00 -31.43
N GLY A 270 -4.92 -7.83 -31.35
CA GLY A 270 -3.95 -7.50 -30.32
C GLY A 270 -4.57 -7.50 -28.92
N ALA A 271 -5.70 -6.84 -28.73
CA ALA A 271 -6.40 -6.80 -27.45
C ALA A 271 -6.81 -8.21 -26.98
N THR A 272 -7.34 -9.03 -27.90
CA THR A 272 -7.66 -10.44 -27.63
C THR A 272 -6.42 -11.23 -27.19
N TRP A 273 -5.30 -11.05 -27.89
CA TRP A 273 -4.05 -11.74 -27.58
C TRP A 273 -3.46 -11.30 -26.24
N ILE A 274 -3.47 -10.00 -25.95
CA ILE A 274 -2.96 -9.45 -24.68
C ILE A 274 -3.83 -9.92 -23.51
N ASN A 275 -5.16 -9.96 -23.65
CA ASN A 275 -6.02 -10.51 -22.60
C ASN A 275 -5.76 -12.00 -22.34
N GLN A 276 -5.27 -12.75 -23.34
CA GLN A 276 -4.95 -14.17 -23.19
C GLN A 276 -3.55 -14.41 -22.57
N TYR A 277 -2.54 -13.64 -22.96
CA TYR A 277 -1.13 -13.92 -22.61
C TYR A 277 -0.47 -12.84 -21.76
N GLY A 278 -1.00 -11.61 -21.75
CA GLY A 278 -0.37 -10.43 -21.15
C GLY A 278 -0.23 -10.46 -19.64
N THR A 279 -1.01 -11.29 -18.93
CA THR A 279 -0.83 -11.56 -17.50
C THR A 279 0.51 -12.22 -17.16
N GLN A 280 1.24 -12.72 -18.15
CA GLN A 280 2.59 -13.28 -17.97
C GLN A 280 3.69 -12.23 -18.04
N LEU A 281 3.40 -10.98 -18.40
CA LEU A 281 4.33 -9.83 -18.39
C LEU A 281 4.64 -9.33 -16.97
N GLU A 282 4.42 -10.16 -15.94
CA GLU A 282 4.28 -9.72 -14.56
C GLU A 282 5.46 -10.11 -13.68
N THR A 283 6.47 -9.22 -13.58
CA THR A 283 7.19 -8.87 -12.33
C THR A 283 8.20 -7.75 -12.56
N TRP A 284 8.49 -7.01 -11.49
CA TRP A 284 9.76 -6.29 -11.33
C TRP A 284 10.88 -7.34 -11.32
N GLU A 285 11.87 -7.23 -12.20
CA GLU A 285 12.99 -8.19 -12.21
C GLU A 285 13.72 -8.19 -10.85
N ALA A 286 14.62 -9.13 -10.59
CA ALA A 286 15.46 -9.04 -9.39
C ALA A 286 16.74 -8.22 -9.66
N PRO A 287 17.31 -7.55 -8.64
CA PRO A 287 18.64 -6.93 -8.69
C PRO A 287 19.68 -7.76 -9.46
N SER A 288 20.21 -7.18 -10.54
CA SER A 288 21.28 -7.72 -11.39
C SER A 288 21.99 -6.59 -12.13
N SER A 289 23.02 -6.89 -12.92
CA SER A 289 23.85 -5.87 -13.60
C SER A 289 23.14 -5.08 -14.70
N TRP A 290 22.03 -5.59 -15.24
CA TRP A 290 21.26 -4.97 -16.35
C TRP A 290 19.81 -4.67 -15.97
N TYR A 291 19.57 -4.71 -14.68
CA TYR A 291 18.25 -4.84 -14.11
C TYR A 291 17.33 -3.66 -14.42
N ASN A 292 17.85 -2.43 -14.29
CA ASN A 292 17.08 -1.23 -14.54
C ASN A 292 16.73 -1.11 -16.04
N ALA A 293 17.60 -1.62 -16.93
CA ALA A 293 17.32 -1.74 -18.36
C ALA A 293 16.10 -2.60 -18.63
N PHE A 294 16.01 -3.78 -18.01
CA PHE A 294 14.89 -4.69 -18.21
C PHE A 294 13.58 -4.06 -17.72
N ASN A 295 13.62 -3.43 -16.55
CA ASN A 295 12.46 -2.75 -15.98
C ASN A 295 11.99 -1.57 -16.85
N THR A 296 12.89 -0.81 -17.50
CA THR A 296 12.47 0.22 -18.48
C THR A 296 11.75 -0.40 -19.68
N TRP A 297 12.21 -1.56 -20.18
CA TRP A 297 11.54 -2.25 -21.28
C TRP A 297 10.20 -2.85 -20.89
N TYR A 298 10.08 -3.38 -19.67
CA TYR A 298 8.79 -3.85 -19.14
C TYR A 298 7.81 -2.70 -18.95
N SER A 299 8.27 -1.53 -18.44
CA SER A 299 7.48 -0.30 -18.42
C SER A 299 6.90 0.05 -19.78
N ASN A 300 7.76 0.10 -20.81
CA ASN A 300 7.34 0.42 -22.17
C ASN A 300 6.28 -0.57 -22.67
N ALA A 301 6.53 -1.86 -22.46
CA ALA A 301 5.67 -2.93 -22.91
C ALA A 301 4.29 -2.88 -22.23
N THR A 302 4.23 -2.60 -20.92
CA THR A 302 2.98 -2.43 -20.19
C THR A 302 2.20 -1.20 -20.69
N PHE A 303 2.84 -0.05 -20.89
CA PHE A 303 2.15 1.11 -21.48
C PHE A 303 1.59 0.80 -22.87
N ARG A 304 2.33 0.07 -23.71
CA ARG A 304 1.82 -0.37 -25.02
C ARG A 304 0.65 -1.34 -24.91
N CYS A 305 0.64 -2.23 -23.91
CA CYS A 305 -0.50 -3.11 -23.67
C CYS A 305 -1.75 -2.31 -23.27
N TRP A 306 -1.60 -1.29 -22.42
CA TRP A 306 -2.69 -0.37 -22.06
C TRP A 306 -3.24 0.36 -23.29
N GLU A 307 -2.38 0.95 -24.12
CA GLU A 307 -2.80 1.68 -25.33
C GLU A 307 -3.63 0.82 -26.32
N ILE A 308 -3.40 -0.50 -26.33
CA ILE A 308 -4.12 -1.45 -27.20
C ILE A 308 -5.41 -1.95 -26.54
N THR A 309 -5.39 -2.21 -25.24
CA THR A 309 -6.50 -2.90 -24.54
C THR A 309 -7.48 -1.94 -23.85
N GLY A 310 -7.01 -0.75 -23.47
CA GLY A 310 -7.70 0.14 -22.53
C GLY A 310 -7.73 -0.39 -21.08
N ASP A 311 -7.07 -1.52 -20.79
CA ASP A 311 -7.06 -2.11 -19.45
C ASP A 311 -6.12 -1.33 -18.53
N SER A 312 -6.72 -0.67 -17.55
CA SER A 312 -6.03 0.18 -16.59
C SER A 312 -4.94 -0.54 -15.80
N LEU A 313 -5.03 -1.87 -15.63
CA LEU A 313 -3.98 -2.65 -14.96
C LEU A 313 -2.60 -2.44 -15.59
N TYR A 314 -2.53 -2.41 -16.92
CA TYR A 314 -1.27 -2.20 -17.64
C TYR A 314 -0.76 -0.76 -17.53
N TRP A 315 -1.67 0.22 -17.43
CA TRP A 315 -1.30 1.62 -17.18
C TRP A 315 -0.63 1.75 -15.81
N HIS A 316 -1.28 1.24 -14.76
CA HIS A 316 -0.76 1.30 -13.39
C HIS A 316 0.58 0.59 -13.25
N ARG A 317 0.80 -0.50 -13.98
CA ARG A 317 2.10 -1.18 -14.02
C ARG A 317 3.19 -0.36 -14.68
N GLY A 318 2.90 0.30 -15.81
CA GLY A 318 3.87 1.18 -16.45
C GLY A 318 4.30 2.30 -15.50
N VAL A 319 3.34 2.88 -14.77
CA VAL A 319 3.62 3.91 -13.74
C VAL A 319 4.51 3.35 -12.64
N PHE A 320 4.19 2.17 -12.10
CA PHE A 320 5.01 1.51 -11.07
C PHE A 320 6.48 1.35 -11.49
N PHE A 321 6.73 0.86 -12.70
CA PHE A 321 8.09 0.68 -13.18
C PHE A 321 8.81 2.03 -13.27
N ALA A 322 8.18 3.05 -13.87
CA ALA A 322 8.76 4.37 -14.02
C ALA A 322 9.08 5.03 -12.68
N ASP A 323 8.14 5.00 -11.72
CA ASP A 323 8.32 5.60 -10.40
C ASP A 323 9.43 4.91 -9.61
N SER A 324 9.47 3.58 -9.67
CA SER A 324 10.53 2.80 -9.01
C SER A 324 11.90 3.09 -9.62
N LEU A 325 11.96 3.36 -10.93
CA LEU A 325 13.20 3.71 -11.62
C LEU A 325 13.68 5.12 -11.31
N VAL A 326 12.77 6.11 -11.24
CA VAL A 326 13.10 7.47 -10.77
C VAL A 326 13.70 7.43 -9.37
N GLY A 327 13.27 6.49 -8.53
CA GLY A 327 13.83 6.30 -7.19
C GLY A 327 15.30 5.89 -7.14
N PHE A 328 15.95 5.54 -8.26
CA PHE A 328 17.38 5.23 -8.33
C PHE A 328 18.28 6.44 -8.68
N ASP A 329 17.69 7.59 -8.99
CA ASP A 329 18.40 8.87 -9.15
C ASP A 329 18.73 9.43 -7.75
N ASP A 330 19.77 8.87 -7.12
CA ASP A 330 20.12 9.15 -5.72
C ASP A 330 20.88 10.49 -5.54
N ASP A 331 21.50 11.05 -6.59
CA ASP A 331 22.19 12.34 -6.56
C ASP A 331 21.39 13.49 -7.21
N ASN A 332 20.23 13.16 -7.80
CA ASN A 332 19.23 14.08 -8.34
C ASN A 332 19.73 14.90 -9.54
N ASP A 333 20.58 14.32 -10.38
CA ASP A 333 21.05 14.94 -11.62
C ASP A 333 20.21 14.53 -12.86
N GLY A 334 19.37 13.50 -12.71
CA GLY A 334 18.46 12.96 -13.73
C GLY A 334 18.97 11.72 -14.46
N GLY A 335 20.18 11.26 -14.14
CA GLY A 335 20.71 9.96 -14.48
C GLY A 335 20.14 8.85 -13.59
N ILE A 336 20.21 7.61 -14.07
CA ILE A 336 20.04 6.41 -13.25
C ILE A 336 21.07 5.34 -13.63
N PRO A 337 21.42 4.43 -12.71
CA PRO A 337 22.40 3.39 -12.98
C PRO A 337 21.76 2.19 -13.72
N PRO A 338 22.57 1.36 -14.41
CA PRO A 338 22.08 0.20 -15.15
C PRO A 338 21.61 -0.97 -14.26
N GLY A 339 21.99 -0.99 -12.99
CA GLY A 339 21.59 -2.00 -11.99
C GLY A 339 21.93 -1.57 -10.56
N THR A 340 21.45 -2.34 -9.56
CA THR A 340 21.46 -1.95 -8.14
C THR A 340 22.63 -2.48 -7.30
N CYS A 341 23.48 -3.37 -7.85
CA CYS A 341 24.56 -3.95 -7.07
C CYS A 341 25.88 -3.18 -7.24
N CYS A 342 26.18 -2.35 -6.24
CA CYS A 342 27.53 -1.89 -5.86
C CYS A 342 28.14 -0.73 -6.66
N ILE A 343 27.38 0.31 -7.02
CA ILE A 343 28.01 1.50 -7.61
C ILE A 343 27.65 2.73 -6.79
N ALA A 344 28.65 3.59 -6.59
CA ALA A 344 28.50 4.84 -5.87
C ALA A 344 27.42 5.72 -6.52
N ASN A 345 26.95 6.73 -5.80
CA ASN A 345 25.89 7.66 -6.23
C ASN A 345 26.17 8.42 -7.55
N ASP A 346 27.23 8.08 -8.29
CA ASP A 346 27.78 8.77 -9.45
C ASP A 346 28.09 7.81 -10.62
N ASN A 347 27.35 6.71 -10.79
CA ASN A 347 27.53 5.82 -11.95
C ASN A 347 26.25 5.66 -12.75
N ASP A 348 25.73 6.78 -13.18
CA ASP A 348 24.61 6.84 -14.09
C ASP A 348 25.06 6.68 -15.53
N HIS A 349 24.22 6.00 -16.30
CA HIS A 349 24.50 5.64 -17.68
C HIS A 349 23.53 6.37 -18.61
N SER A 350 24.05 6.89 -19.72
CA SER A 350 23.25 7.66 -20.68
C SER A 350 22.06 6.85 -21.20
N TRP A 351 22.27 5.55 -21.43
CA TRP A 351 21.31 4.71 -22.12
C TRP A 351 20.10 4.33 -21.27
N VAL A 352 20.31 3.80 -20.07
CA VAL A 352 19.19 3.43 -19.17
C VAL A 352 18.41 4.65 -18.71
N SER A 353 19.09 5.80 -18.58
CA SER A 353 18.47 7.09 -18.27
C SER A 353 17.58 7.55 -19.44
N ALA A 354 18.08 7.45 -20.67
CA ALA A 354 17.28 7.73 -21.87
C ALA A 354 16.12 6.73 -22.05
N TYR A 355 16.31 5.47 -21.65
CA TYR A 355 15.24 4.47 -21.61
C TYR A 355 14.14 4.92 -20.64
N LEU A 356 14.47 5.31 -19.40
CA LEU A 356 13.50 5.85 -18.45
C LEU A 356 12.73 7.05 -19.04
N GLY A 357 13.45 7.97 -19.70
CA GLY A 357 12.86 9.10 -20.40
C GLY A 357 11.75 8.68 -21.36
N TRP A 358 12.06 7.84 -22.34
CA TRP A 358 11.07 7.42 -23.34
C TRP A 358 10.04 6.41 -22.80
N MET A 359 10.51 5.40 -22.08
CA MET A 359 9.73 4.20 -21.76
C MET A 359 8.92 4.31 -20.48
N GLY A 360 9.21 5.32 -19.65
CA GLY A 360 8.48 5.64 -18.43
C GLY A 360 7.91 7.06 -18.48
N LEU A 361 8.78 8.05 -18.29
CA LEU A 361 8.38 9.45 -18.07
C LEU A 361 7.54 10.02 -19.22
N GLU A 362 7.93 9.79 -20.48
CA GLU A 362 7.17 10.26 -21.66
C GLU A 362 5.75 9.69 -21.72
N ARG A 363 5.57 8.44 -21.33
CA ARG A 363 4.25 7.79 -21.34
C ARG A 363 3.33 8.42 -20.31
N ILE A 364 3.87 8.71 -19.13
CA ILE A 364 3.15 9.38 -18.04
C ILE A 364 2.79 10.81 -18.43
N ILE A 365 3.78 11.57 -18.91
CA ILE A 365 3.61 12.98 -19.29
C ILE A 365 2.60 13.12 -20.45
N SER A 366 2.58 12.18 -21.39
CA SER A 366 1.75 12.30 -22.60
C SER A 366 0.29 11.84 -22.42
N ALA A 367 -0.06 11.16 -21.34
CA ALA A 367 -1.36 10.50 -21.17
C ALA A 367 -2.40 11.28 -20.31
N GLY A 368 -2.05 12.45 -19.76
CA GLY A 368 -2.96 13.27 -18.94
C GLY A 368 -3.01 14.75 -19.34
N PRO A 369 -4.01 15.53 -18.86
CA PRO A 369 -4.01 16.99 -18.98
C PRO A 369 -3.14 17.55 -17.84
N ILE A 370 -1.91 17.96 -18.12
CA ILE A 370 -0.93 18.14 -17.04
C ILE A 370 -0.76 19.61 -16.69
N VAL A 371 -1.44 20.02 -15.62
CA VAL A 371 -0.91 21.01 -14.67
C VAL A 371 -0.40 20.21 -13.47
N ASP A 372 0.81 19.66 -13.59
CA ASP A 372 1.54 18.97 -12.51
C ASP A 372 2.41 20.01 -11.82
N PHE A 373 1.92 20.49 -10.69
CA PHE A 373 2.60 21.49 -9.88
C PHE A 373 2.69 21.01 -8.44
N SER A 374 3.87 21.20 -7.85
CA SER A 374 4.12 20.95 -6.43
C SER A 374 4.46 22.28 -5.75
N ALA A 375 4.11 22.43 -4.47
CA ALA A 375 4.70 23.50 -3.67
C ALA A 375 5.99 22.96 -3.04
N GLY A 376 7.14 23.37 -3.57
CA GLY A 376 8.49 22.98 -3.13
C GLY A 376 8.88 23.49 -1.73
N GLY A 377 7.94 24.05 -0.96
CA GLY A 377 8.12 24.50 0.41
C GLY A 377 8.50 25.97 0.54
N PHE A 378 9.13 26.32 1.66
CA PHE A 378 9.63 27.67 1.95
C PHE A 378 11.15 27.69 1.97
N ALA A 379 11.78 28.64 1.28
CA ALA A 379 13.22 28.88 1.39
C ALA A 379 13.48 30.24 2.06
N SER A 380 14.56 30.32 2.83
CA SER A 380 15.12 31.60 3.27
C SER A 380 15.98 32.17 2.14
N PRO A 381 15.86 33.46 1.80
CA PRO A 381 16.77 34.12 0.85
C PRO A 381 18.21 34.27 1.40
N ASP A 382 18.44 33.94 2.68
CA ASP A 382 19.76 33.93 3.33
C ASP A 382 19.89 32.69 4.24
N PRO A 383 20.16 31.49 3.67
CA PRO A 383 20.13 30.22 4.40
C PRO A 383 21.27 30.05 5.41
N GLU A 384 22.32 30.88 5.35
CA GLU A 384 23.47 30.81 6.25
C GLU A 384 23.31 31.65 7.53
N ARG A 385 22.22 32.42 7.63
CA ARG A 385 21.96 33.30 8.77
C ARG A 385 21.19 32.58 9.88
N ALA A 386 21.74 32.58 11.09
CA ALA A 386 21.01 32.12 12.27
C ALA A 386 19.96 33.14 12.71
N HIS A 387 18.76 32.66 13.07
CA HIS A 387 17.63 33.46 13.55
C HIS A 387 17.27 33.09 15.00
N LEU A 388 16.89 34.08 15.81
CA LEU A 388 16.40 33.89 17.18
C LEU A 388 14.87 33.93 17.25
N ALA A 389 14.29 33.35 18.30
CA ALA A 389 12.86 33.49 18.57
C ALA A 389 12.47 34.98 18.65
N GLY A 390 11.39 35.36 17.95
CA GLY A 390 10.97 36.75 17.77
C GLY A 390 11.61 37.52 16.60
N ASP A 391 12.65 36.99 15.94
CA ASP A 391 13.22 37.65 14.75
C ASP A 391 12.24 37.61 13.56
N PRO A 392 12.16 38.68 12.75
CA PRO A 392 11.47 38.66 11.48
C PRO A 392 12.29 37.90 10.42
N LEU A 393 11.67 36.91 9.79
CA LEU A 393 12.23 36.09 8.71
C LEU A 393 11.53 36.43 7.38
N ALA A 394 12.32 36.71 6.35
CA ALA A 394 11.83 36.73 4.97
C ALA A 394 11.84 35.30 4.43
N VAL A 395 10.76 34.88 3.79
CA VAL A 395 10.64 33.54 3.17
C VAL A 395 10.10 33.69 1.76
N VAL A 396 10.57 32.80 0.88
CA VAL A 396 10.02 32.63 -0.47
C VAL A 396 9.23 31.33 -0.51
N ALA A 397 8.05 31.33 -1.12
CA ALA A 397 7.35 30.10 -1.46
C ALA A 397 7.92 29.55 -2.76
N VAL A 398 8.28 28.27 -2.79
CA VAL A 398 8.76 27.62 -4.01
C VAL A 398 7.58 26.90 -4.65
N VAL A 399 7.30 27.19 -5.92
CA VAL A 399 6.35 26.43 -6.73
C VAL A 399 7.13 25.73 -7.84
N ASN A 400 7.03 24.41 -7.89
CA ASN A 400 7.70 23.60 -8.89
C ASN A 400 6.70 23.11 -9.92
N ASN A 401 7.06 23.33 -11.19
CA ASN A 401 6.45 22.79 -12.40
C ASN A 401 4.96 23.12 -12.65
N ALA A 402 4.61 23.05 -13.94
CA ALA A 402 3.34 23.44 -14.53
C ALA A 402 2.83 22.41 -15.55
N GLY A 403 3.56 21.31 -15.76
CA GLY A 403 3.33 20.39 -16.86
C GLY A 403 3.82 20.91 -18.22
N THR A 404 3.07 20.65 -19.28
CA THR A 404 3.45 20.99 -20.68
C THR A 404 3.06 22.40 -21.10
N GLU A 405 2.35 23.14 -20.25
CA GLU A 405 1.93 24.53 -20.49
C GLU A 405 2.47 25.45 -19.40
N ALA A 406 2.57 26.75 -19.67
CA ALA A 406 2.95 27.72 -18.65
C ALA A 406 1.82 27.84 -17.60
N LEU A 407 2.18 27.70 -16.33
CA LEU A 407 1.24 27.87 -15.21
C LEU A 407 1.30 29.31 -14.73
N SER A 408 0.15 29.97 -14.67
CA SER A 408 0.03 31.27 -13.99
C SER A 408 -1.09 31.20 -12.97
N GLY A 409 -0.87 31.80 -11.81
CA GLY A 409 -1.81 31.68 -10.71
C GLY A 409 -1.40 32.51 -9.51
N ARG A 410 -2.07 32.28 -8.39
CA ARG A 410 -1.76 32.91 -7.11
C ARG A 410 -1.50 31.82 -6.07
N VAL A 411 -0.34 31.85 -5.43
CA VAL A 411 -0.05 31.00 -4.28
C VAL A 411 -0.60 31.66 -3.02
N TRP A 412 -1.23 30.87 -2.16
CA TRP A 412 -1.73 31.30 -0.85
C TRP A 412 -0.99 30.53 0.22
N VAL A 413 -0.49 31.25 1.22
CA VAL A 413 0.30 30.70 2.31
C VAL A 413 -0.33 31.15 3.62
N TRP A 414 -0.69 30.23 4.50
CA TRP A 414 -1.23 30.55 5.82
C TRP A 414 -0.60 29.68 6.89
N GLY A 415 -0.58 30.17 8.13
CA GLY A 415 0.01 29.56 9.32
C GLY A 415 -0.79 29.93 10.58
N PRO A 416 -0.47 29.34 11.75
CA PRO A 416 -1.16 29.65 13.01
C PRO A 416 -1.14 31.14 13.39
N ALA A 417 -0.20 31.93 12.84
CA ALA A 417 -0.02 33.36 13.14
C ALA A 417 0.25 34.25 11.89
N TYR A 418 0.11 33.75 10.66
CA TYR A 418 0.40 34.51 9.43
C TYR A 418 -0.45 34.07 8.25
N ALA A 419 -0.68 34.97 7.29
CA ALA A 419 -1.29 34.66 5.99
C ALA A 419 -0.76 35.63 4.94
N ASP A 420 -0.37 35.12 3.78
CA ASP A 420 0.15 35.90 2.64
C ASP A 420 -0.22 35.24 1.30
N SER A 421 -0.13 36.00 0.21
CA SER A 421 -0.38 35.48 -1.14
C SER A 421 0.38 36.27 -2.19
N ALA A 422 0.83 35.62 -3.25
CA ALA A 422 1.52 36.27 -4.36
C ALA A 422 1.19 35.61 -5.70
N ASP A 423 1.12 36.42 -6.76
CA ASP A 423 0.91 35.94 -8.13
C ASP A 423 2.22 35.38 -8.70
N PHE A 424 2.14 34.34 -9.51
CA PHE A 424 3.28 33.71 -10.15
C PHE A 424 3.00 33.32 -11.60
N THR A 425 4.08 33.11 -12.35
CA THR A 425 4.06 32.48 -13.67
C THR A 425 5.28 31.58 -13.77
N ALA A 426 5.07 30.30 -14.06
CA ALA A 426 6.10 29.28 -14.22
C ALA A 426 6.07 28.73 -15.64
N GLU A 427 7.24 28.69 -16.28
CA GLU A 427 7.42 28.03 -17.57
C GLU A 427 7.44 26.50 -17.39
N PRO A 428 7.09 25.71 -18.43
CA PRO A 428 7.19 24.25 -18.39
C PRO A 428 8.54 23.75 -17.87
N GLY A 429 8.54 22.89 -16.85
CA GLY A 429 9.76 22.31 -16.27
C GLY A 429 10.66 23.29 -15.51
N SER A 430 10.10 24.38 -14.99
CA SER A 430 10.82 25.34 -14.14
C SER A 430 10.30 25.36 -12.70
N SER A 431 11.17 25.80 -11.79
CA SER A 431 10.81 26.17 -10.42
C SER A 431 10.77 27.69 -10.30
N VAL A 432 9.77 28.21 -9.61
CA VAL A 432 9.60 29.65 -9.37
C VAL A 432 9.63 29.90 -7.87
N GLU A 433 10.56 30.75 -7.45
CA GLU A 433 10.59 31.32 -6.10
C GLU A 433 9.71 32.57 -6.04
N ILE A 434 8.77 32.59 -5.11
CA ILE A 434 7.76 33.63 -4.97
C ILE A 434 8.01 34.36 -3.63
N PRO A 435 8.52 35.60 -3.65
CA PRO A 435 8.75 36.36 -2.43
C PRO A 435 7.45 36.67 -1.70
N LEU A 436 7.39 36.34 -0.39
CA LEU A 436 6.28 36.70 0.47
C LEU A 436 6.52 38.10 1.09
N ALA A 437 5.46 38.90 1.19
CA ALA A 437 5.49 40.27 1.69
C ALA A 437 5.42 40.34 3.23
N ALA A 438 4.81 39.35 3.89
CA ALA A 438 4.75 39.26 5.34
C ALA A 438 6.08 38.76 5.91
N LEU A 439 6.63 39.46 6.92
CA LEU A 439 7.77 38.97 7.70
C LEU A 439 7.26 37.97 8.74
N TRP A 440 7.83 36.77 8.74
CA TRP A 440 7.44 35.69 9.65
C TRP A 440 8.16 35.85 10.99
N THR A 441 7.43 35.80 12.10
CA THR A 441 8.04 35.85 13.44
C THR A 441 8.11 34.46 14.04
N LEU A 442 9.31 34.02 14.43
CA LEU A 442 9.51 32.73 15.10
C LEU A 442 8.82 32.73 16.47
N PRO A 443 7.90 31.77 16.75
CA PRO A 443 7.17 31.74 18.02
C PRO A 443 8.07 31.36 19.20
N ASP A 444 7.83 31.98 20.37
CA ASP A 444 8.42 31.60 21.66
C ASP A 444 7.73 30.32 22.18
N ALA A 445 8.20 29.13 21.80
CA ALA A 445 7.70 27.85 22.32
C ALA A 445 8.81 27.07 23.06
N PRO A 446 8.64 26.71 24.35
CA PRO A 446 9.69 26.06 25.16
C PRO A 446 9.96 24.58 24.84
N ASP A 447 9.09 23.92 24.07
CA ASP A 447 9.09 22.46 23.89
C ASP A 447 9.41 22.00 22.44
N LEU A 448 10.07 22.83 21.64
CA LEU A 448 10.50 22.41 20.30
C LEU A 448 11.75 21.50 20.39
N PRO A 449 11.78 20.33 19.71
CA PRO A 449 12.96 19.48 19.66
C PRO A 449 14.15 20.23 19.02
N ALA A 450 15.37 19.70 19.18
CA ALA A 450 16.65 20.29 18.72
C ALA A 450 16.71 20.66 17.22
N GLN A 451 15.68 20.34 16.45
CA GLN A 451 15.35 20.96 15.18
C GLN A 451 13.88 21.41 15.23
N PRO A 452 13.59 22.72 15.33
CA PRO A 452 12.21 23.20 15.23
C PRO A 452 11.68 22.82 13.85
N ARG A 453 10.60 22.03 13.79
CA ARG A 453 9.87 21.75 12.56
C ARG A 453 8.57 22.54 12.59
N LEU A 454 8.26 23.25 11.52
CA LEU A 454 7.00 23.97 11.38
C LEU A 454 5.90 22.95 11.06
N TYR A 455 5.19 22.46 12.08
CA TYR A 455 4.04 21.59 11.89
C TYR A 455 2.80 22.43 11.54
N GLN A 456 2.16 22.14 10.41
CA GLN A 456 0.77 22.52 10.16
C GLN A 456 -0.10 21.27 10.02
N ARG A 457 -1.28 21.32 10.65
CA ARG A 457 -2.38 20.37 10.45
C ARG A 457 -3.59 21.16 9.96
N VAL A 458 -4.21 20.72 8.87
CA VAL A 458 -5.61 20.96 8.55
C VAL A 458 -6.26 19.60 8.26
N ARG A 459 -7.49 19.44 8.72
CA ARG A 459 -8.24 18.19 8.84
C ARG A 459 -9.46 18.30 7.92
N VAL A 460 -9.66 17.34 7.01
CA VAL A 460 -10.98 17.07 6.44
C VAL A 460 -11.25 15.58 6.58
N VAL A 461 -12.19 15.30 7.47
CA VAL A 461 -12.95 14.06 7.52
C VAL A 461 -13.87 14.08 6.32
N VAL A 462 -13.70 13.15 5.40
CA VAL A 462 -14.80 12.71 4.55
C VAL A 462 -15.44 11.57 5.32
N GLU A 463 -16.49 11.88 6.06
CA GLU A 463 -17.53 10.91 6.39
C GLU A 463 -18.14 10.54 5.02
N ASP A 464 -17.54 9.56 4.36
CA ASP A 464 -18.35 8.59 3.65
C ASP A 464 -18.78 7.60 4.74
N ASP A 465 -20.01 7.79 5.23
CA ASP A 465 -20.72 7.00 6.24
C ASP A 465 -20.93 5.53 5.83
N THR A 466 -20.23 5.03 4.81
CA THR A 466 -20.28 3.62 4.44
C THR A 466 -19.23 2.85 5.23
N LEU A 467 -19.60 2.53 6.47
CA LEU A 467 -19.23 1.35 7.25
C LEU A 467 -17.75 0.93 7.21
N TRP A 468 -17.10 1.15 8.35
CA TRP A 468 -15.89 0.46 8.80
C TRP A 468 -15.94 -1.04 8.51
N ARG A 469 -15.39 -1.48 7.38
CA ARG A 469 -15.02 -2.88 7.17
C ARG A 469 -13.81 -3.17 8.05
N LEU A 470 -14.06 -3.80 9.19
CA LEU A 470 -13.11 -4.24 10.24
C LEU A 470 -12.01 -5.22 9.78
N ASP A 471 -11.87 -5.44 8.47
CA ASP A 471 -10.96 -6.43 7.86
C ASP A 471 -9.86 -5.75 7.03
N SER A 472 -9.61 -4.44 7.17
CA SER A 472 -8.56 -3.77 6.38
C SER A 472 -7.65 -2.85 7.17
N THR A 473 -6.36 -2.83 6.82
CA THR A 473 -5.35 -1.91 7.37
C THR A 473 -4.70 -1.10 6.25
N LEU A 474 -4.34 0.14 6.56
CA LEU A 474 -3.67 1.08 5.66
C LEU A 474 -2.20 1.23 6.07
N PHE A 475 -1.30 1.24 5.10
CA PHE A 475 0.13 1.46 5.32
C PHE A 475 0.78 2.14 4.11
N ASP A 476 1.89 2.82 4.34
CA ASP A 476 2.61 3.57 3.31
C ASP A 476 3.98 2.92 3.06
N ILE A 477 4.43 2.86 1.81
CA ILE A 477 5.78 2.42 1.45
C ILE A 477 6.48 3.44 0.55
N ARG A 478 7.75 3.75 0.82
CA ARG A 478 8.46 4.81 0.07
C ARG A 478 8.98 4.40 -1.29
N ARG A 479 9.35 3.13 -1.44
CA ARG A 479 9.88 2.52 -2.66
C ARG A 479 9.20 1.16 -2.80
N GLY A 480 8.99 0.69 -4.03
CA GLY A 480 8.28 -0.56 -4.24
C GLY A 480 8.90 -1.71 -3.43
N ALA A 481 8.13 -2.36 -2.57
CA ALA A 481 8.65 -3.29 -1.56
C ALA A 481 7.87 -4.61 -1.52
N VAL A 482 8.57 -5.69 -1.18
CA VAL A 482 7.95 -6.96 -0.77
C VAL A 482 7.64 -6.83 0.71
N VAL A 483 6.39 -7.09 1.06
CA VAL A 483 5.91 -7.06 2.43
C VAL A 483 5.80 -8.49 2.93
N SER A 484 6.23 -8.71 4.17
CA SER A 484 6.03 -9.98 4.87
C SER A 484 5.77 -9.75 6.36
N GLY A 485 5.25 -10.76 7.05
CA GLY A 485 4.88 -10.64 8.46
C GLY A 485 4.21 -11.88 9.00
N THR A 486 3.85 -11.91 10.28
CA THR A 486 3.10 -13.02 10.89
C THR A 486 1.69 -12.58 11.24
N ILE A 487 0.70 -13.45 11.10
CA ILE A 487 -0.62 -13.23 11.68
C ILE A 487 -0.59 -13.79 13.11
N LEU A 488 -1.04 -13.02 14.11
CA LEU A 488 -0.99 -13.34 15.54
C LEU A 488 -2.39 -13.19 16.15
N GLY A 489 -2.80 -14.11 17.03
CA GLY A 489 -4.05 -13.98 17.79
C GLY A 489 -3.82 -13.38 19.18
N GLU A 490 -4.76 -12.56 19.67
CA GLU A 490 -4.70 -11.88 20.98
C GLU A 490 -4.42 -12.82 22.15
N TYR A 491 -5.02 -14.02 22.15
CA TYR A 491 -4.90 -15.01 23.24
C TYR A 491 -4.07 -16.25 22.90
N ASP A 492 -3.68 -16.40 21.64
CA ASP A 492 -2.85 -17.52 21.17
C ASP A 492 -1.82 -16.98 20.18
N ALA A 493 -0.75 -16.38 20.72
CA ALA A 493 0.35 -15.80 19.96
C ALA A 493 1.08 -16.79 19.02
N PHE A 494 0.63 -18.04 18.94
CA PHE A 494 1.14 -19.08 18.04
C PHE A 494 0.07 -19.76 17.17
N PHE A 495 -1.20 -19.39 17.29
CA PHE A 495 -2.28 -19.92 16.44
C PHE A 495 -2.86 -18.80 15.59
N ALA A 496 -2.12 -18.43 14.54
CA ALA A 496 -2.72 -17.63 13.48
C ALA A 496 -3.83 -18.45 12.80
N PRO A 497 -5.07 -17.95 12.67
CA PRO A 497 -6.03 -18.60 11.80
C PRO A 497 -5.53 -18.54 10.34
N PRO A 498 -5.95 -19.48 9.47
CA PRO A 498 -5.69 -19.34 8.05
C PRO A 498 -6.43 -18.10 7.52
N CYS A 499 -5.76 -17.29 6.71
CA CYS A 499 -6.33 -16.07 6.15
C CYS A 499 -6.01 -15.96 4.65
N HIS A 500 -6.88 -15.31 3.91
CA HIS A 500 -6.58 -14.81 2.57
C HIS A 500 -6.33 -13.31 2.68
N ILE A 501 -5.18 -12.84 2.19
CA ILE A 501 -4.81 -11.43 2.23
C ILE A 501 -4.81 -10.87 0.81
N GLU A 502 -5.51 -9.76 0.61
CA GLU A 502 -5.54 -8.99 -0.61
C GLU A 502 -4.82 -7.65 -0.41
N PHE A 503 -4.02 -7.24 -1.39
CA PHE A 503 -3.31 -5.97 -1.38
C PHE A 503 -3.85 -5.08 -2.50
N TYR A 504 -4.12 -3.83 -2.13
CA TYR A 504 -4.57 -2.75 -2.98
C TYR A 504 -3.64 -1.55 -2.77
N SER A 505 -3.57 -0.68 -3.75
CA SER A 505 -3.03 0.67 -3.56
C SER A 505 -4.18 1.62 -3.22
N ASP A 506 -3.95 2.56 -2.31
CA ASP A 506 -4.93 3.61 -1.97
C ASP A 506 -5.20 4.55 -3.15
N GLU A 507 -4.23 4.67 -4.06
CA GLU A 507 -4.42 5.39 -5.31
C GLU A 507 -5.42 4.67 -6.24
N TYR A 508 -5.54 3.34 -6.10
CA TYR A 508 -6.33 2.47 -6.98
C TYR A 508 -7.17 1.45 -6.18
N PRO A 509 -8.14 1.91 -5.36
CA PRO A 509 -8.82 1.08 -4.37
C PRO A 509 -9.67 -0.06 -4.97
N ASP A 510 -10.02 0.02 -6.26
CA ASP A 510 -10.84 -0.99 -6.94
C ASP A 510 -10.01 -2.05 -7.69
N SER A 511 -8.68 -1.90 -7.75
CA SER A 511 -7.79 -2.80 -8.49
C SER A 511 -6.96 -3.66 -7.55
N LEU A 512 -7.28 -4.96 -7.50
CA LEU A 512 -6.48 -5.93 -6.76
C LEU A 512 -5.05 -5.99 -7.32
N TRP A 513 -4.07 -5.64 -6.49
CA TRP A 513 -2.66 -5.65 -6.89
C TRP A 513 -2.08 -7.07 -6.83
N THR A 514 -2.26 -7.72 -5.68
CA THR A 514 -1.88 -9.12 -5.45
C THR A 514 -2.64 -9.69 -4.26
N SER A 515 -2.65 -11.01 -4.11
CA SER A 515 -3.21 -11.68 -2.95
C SER A 515 -2.40 -12.92 -2.57
N VAL A 516 -2.54 -13.35 -1.32
CA VAL A 516 -1.83 -14.51 -0.76
C VAL A 516 -2.72 -15.27 0.21
N ASP A 517 -2.71 -16.60 0.09
CA ASP A 517 -3.26 -17.51 1.10
C ASP A 517 -2.21 -17.80 2.17
N VAL A 518 -2.56 -17.57 3.43
CA VAL A 518 -1.70 -17.73 4.59
C VAL A 518 -2.22 -18.88 5.42
N ALA A 519 -1.45 -19.95 5.53
CA ALA A 519 -1.79 -21.06 6.41
C ALA A 519 -1.53 -20.70 7.88
N ALA A 520 -2.21 -21.40 8.80
CA ALA A 520 -2.08 -21.17 10.23
C ALA A 520 -0.62 -21.20 10.71
N GLY A 521 -0.20 -20.15 11.42
CA GLY A 521 1.16 -19.99 11.97
C GLY A 521 2.26 -19.79 10.92
N GLN A 522 1.94 -19.48 9.66
CA GLN A 522 2.93 -19.12 8.63
C GLN A 522 3.14 -17.61 8.55
N VAL A 523 4.34 -17.24 8.10
CA VAL A 523 4.65 -15.87 7.69
C VAL A 523 3.95 -15.62 6.35
N TYR A 524 3.13 -14.57 6.28
CA TYR A 524 2.61 -14.10 5.01
C TYR A 524 3.68 -13.32 4.25
N THR A 525 3.59 -13.36 2.93
CA THR A 525 4.31 -12.47 2.05
C THR A 525 3.42 -12.16 0.86
N ASN A 526 3.44 -10.93 0.37
CA ASN A 526 2.79 -10.59 -0.90
C ASN A 526 3.50 -11.23 -2.13
N GLY A 527 4.43 -12.15 -1.89
CA GLY A 527 5.13 -12.96 -2.88
C GLY A 527 6.22 -12.16 -3.59
N ASN A 528 6.48 -12.48 -4.86
CA ASN A 528 7.47 -11.77 -5.66
C ASN A 528 6.96 -10.43 -6.22
N ARG A 529 5.75 -10.00 -5.85
CA ARG A 529 5.14 -8.77 -6.38
C ARG A 529 5.35 -7.64 -5.39
N ARG A 530 6.20 -6.68 -5.75
CA ARG A 530 6.39 -5.47 -4.94
C ARG A 530 5.13 -4.59 -4.97
N LEU A 531 4.75 -4.03 -3.84
CA LEU A 531 3.66 -3.05 -3.74
C LEU A 531 4.09 -1.70 -4.31
N LEU A 532 3.13 -0.83 -4.62
CA LEU A 532 3.38 0.53 -5.12
C LEU A 532 3.89 1.43 -4.00
N ALA A 533 4.83 2.32 -4.30
CA ALA A 533 5.13 3.41 -3.38
C ALA A 533 3.85 4.23 -3.08
N GLY A 534 3.71 4.75 -1.86
CA GLY A 534 2.54 5.49 -1.38
C GLY A 534 1.59 4.66 -0.52
N GLY A 535 0.38 5.18 -0.33
CA GLY A 535 -0.68 4.51 0.43
C GLY A 535 -1.08 3.18 -0.19
N ASN A 536 -1.14 2.14 0.64
CA ASN A 536 -1.58 0.79 0.31
C ASN A 536 -2.59 0.31 1.35
N ARG A 537 -3.58 -0.43 0.87
CA ARG A 537 -4.59 -1.09 1.70
C ARG A 537 -4.42 -2.59 1.62
N MET A 538 -4.33 -3.22 2.78
CA MET A 538 -4.38 -4.67 2.91
C MET A 538 -5.75 -5.07 3.46
N VAL A 539 -6.44 -5.96 2.77
CA VAL A 539 -7.73 -6.55 3.19
C VAL A 539 -7.48 -7.99 3.60
N ILE A 540 -7.90 -8.37 4.80
CA ILE A 540 -7.60 -9.64 5.44
C ILE A 540 -8.91 -10.41 5.62
N HIS A 541 -9.05 -11.50 4.88
CA HIS A 541 -10.18 -12.40 4.97
C HIS A 541 -9.80 -13.57 5.90
N GLY A 542 -10.24 -13.50 7.15
CA GLY A 542 -10.07 -14.57 8.15
C GLY A 542 -11.40 -15.16 8.65
N PRO A 543 -11.37 -16.26 9.43
CA PRO A 543 -12.56 -16.88 10.01
C PRO A 543 -13.37 -15.89 10.84
N LEU A 544 -14.70 -16.01 10.83
CA LEU A 544 -15.65 -15.06 11.43
C LEU A 544 -15.45 -14.80 12.93
N ARG A 545 -14.74 -15.70 13.62
CA ARG A 545 -14.35 -15.55 15.02
C ARG A 545 -13.39 -14.38 15.26
N TYR A 546 -12.71 -13.84 14.26
CA TYR A 546 -11.62 -12.87 14.48
C TYR A 546 -11.88 -11.53 13.79
N VAL A 547 -11.44 -10.44 14.40
CA VAL A 547 -11.39 -9.08 13.83
C VAL A 547 -9.97 -8.51 13.92
N LEU A 548 -9.68 -7.48 13.13
CA LEU A 548 -8.37 -6.81 13.18
C LEU A 548 -8.20 -6.04 14.50
N ASP A 549 -7.10 -6.29 15.21
CA ASP A 549 -6.76 -5.60 16.44
C ASP A 549 -6.12 -4.22 16.15
N GLU A 550 -6.34 -3.23 17.04
CA GLU A 550 -5.78 -1.88 16.93
C GLU A 550 -4.23 -1.84 16.86
N ARG A 551 -3.55 -2.88 17.37
CA ARG A 551 -2.09 -3.06 17.24
C ARG A 551 -1.67 -3.31 15.79
N SER A 552 -2.58 -3.60 14.87
CA SER A 552 -2.25 -3.86 13.46
C SER A 552 -2.09 -2.59 12.61
N PHE A 553 -2.21 -1.41 13.22
CA PHE A 553 -2.04 -0.12 12.56
C PHE A 553 -0.63 0.41 12.81
N PHE A 554 0.29 0.17 11.87
CA PHE A 554 1.66 0.72 11.93
C PHE A 554 2.05 1.44 10.62
N PRO A 555 2.64 2.64 10.68
CA PRO A 555 3.41 3.16 9.57
C PRO A 555 4.71 2.36 9.41
N LEU A 556 4.94 1.77 8.24
CA LEU A 556 6.16 1.01 7.98
C LEU A 556 7.38 1.95 7.93
N PRO A 557 8.55 1.51 8.42
CA PRO A 557 9.79 2.25 8.23
C PRO A 557 10.21 2.25 6.74
N PRO A 558 10.92 3.29 6.29
CA PRO A 558 11.08 3.65 4.88
C PRO A 558 12.13 2.84 4.08
N GLU A 559 12.50 1.63 4.47
CA GLU A 559 13.64 0.93 3.86
C GLU A 559 13.26 -0.19 2.88
N GLU A 560 14.21 -0.53 1.99
CA GLU A 560 14.09 -1.48 0.86
C GLU A 560 13.63 -2.90 1.24
N ASN A 561 13.70 -3.23 2.54
CA ASN A 561 13.04 -4.35 3.17
C ASN A 561 12.24 -3.79 4.35
N ALA A 562 10.91 -3.74 4.24
CA ALA A 562 10.11 -3.53 5.43
C ALA A 562 10.44 -4.67 6.40
N ASP A 563 10.85 -4.34 7.63
CA ASP A 563 10.88 -5.33 8.71
C ASP A 563 9.54 -6.09 8.71
N PRO A 564 9.55 -7.41 8.97
CA PRO A 564 8.30 -8.16 8.99
C PRO A 564 7.34 -7.51 10.00
N PHE A 565 6.17 -7.10 9.54
CA PHE A 565 5.17 -6.45 10.39
C PHE A 565 4.07 -7.45 10.74
N ASP A 566 3.80 -7.63 12.02
CA ASP A 566 2.83 -8.63 12.45
C ASP A 566 1.41 -8.05 12.44
N ILE A 567 0.46 -8.83 11.92
CA ILE A 567 -0.98 -8.56 11.96
C ILE A 567 -1.54 -9.19 13.23
N TRP A 568 -2.21 -8.41 14.07
CA TRP A 568 -2.86 -8.88 15.28
C TRP A 568 -4.37 -9.04 15.05
N LEU A 569 -4.92 -10.18 15.44
CA LEU A 569 -6.34 -10.50 15.38
C LEU A 569 -6.90 -10.71 16.79
N THR A 570 -8.04 -10.10 17.07
CA THR A 570 -8.79 -10.22 18.34
C THR A 570 -10.00 -11.12 18.14
N ALA A 571 -10.34 -11.91 19.16
CA ALA A 571 -11.49 -12.80 19.08
C ALA A 571 -12.79 -12.00 19.27
N THR A 572 -13.68 -12.11 18.29
CA THR A 572 -15.02 -11.55 18.28
C THR A 572 -15.89 -12.17 19.38
N GLU A 573 -16.57 -11.32 20.15
CA GLU A 573 -17.59 -11.72 21.14
C GLU A 573 -18.98 -11.81 20.52
N VAL A 574 -19.28 -10.93 19.55
CA VAL A 574 -20.59 -10.81 18.90
C VAL A 574 -20.47 -10.83 17.38
N LEU A 575 -21.18 -11.74 16.71
CA LEU A 575 -21.40 -11.63 15.27
C LEU A 575 -22.72 -10.90 15.02
N LEU A 576 -22.64 -9.69 14.45
CA LEU A 576 -23.78 -8.92 13.96
C LEU A 576 -24.03 -9.30 12.50
N VAL A 577 -25.14 -9.98 12.24
CA VAL A 577 -25.56 -10.39 10.90
C VAL A 577 -26.55 -9.37 10.35
N ASP A 578 -26.13 -8.74 9.26
CA ASP A 578 -26.91 -7.85 8.42
C ASP A 578 -27.63 -8.68 7.33
N ASP A 579 -28.95 -8.84 7.49
CA ASP A 579 -29.85 -9.57 6.59
C ASP A 579 -31.09 -8.72 6.28
N ASP A 580 -30.90 -7.41 6.12
CA ASP A 580 -31.98 -6.41 5.98
C ASP A 580 -32.21 -5.92 4.54
N LEU A 581 -31.67 -6.63 3.54
CA LEU A 581 -31.69 -6.29 2.11
C LEU A 581 -30.84 -5.06 1.72
N GLY A 582 -29.80 -4.77 2.51
CA GLY A 582 -28.78 -3.76 2.18
C GLY A 582 -29.16 -2.35 2.65
N GLU A 583 -30.07 -2.26 3.62
CA GLU A 583 -30.27 -1.06 4.42
C GLU A 583 -29.11 -0.92 5.43
N ASP A 584 -29.08 0.17 6.20
CA ASP A 584 -27.98 0.48 7.14
C ASP A 584 -28.39 0.30 8.61
N TYR A 585 -29.33 -0.59 8.91
CA TYR A 585 -29.92 -0.72 10.23
C TYR A 585 -28.98 -1.34 11.27
N GLU A 586 -28.03 -2.15 10.84
CA GLU A 586 -26.97 -2.74 11.66
C GLU A 586 -26.08 -1.67 12.31
N THR A 587 -25.95 -0.48 11.71
CA THR A 587 -25.21 0.67 12.30
C THR A 587 -25.73 1.04 13.70
N TYR A 588 -27.04 0.94 13.94
CA TYR A 588 -27.67 1.26 15.21
C TYR A 588 -27.33 0.24 16.31
N ALA A 589 -27.26 -1.04 15.94
CA ALA A 589 -26.86 -2.11 16.83
C ALA A 589 -25.36 -2.07 17.11
N LEU A 590 -24.54 -1.88 16.07
CA LEU A 590 -23.09 -1.75 16.17
C LEU A 590 -22.71 -0.64 17.15
N ALA A 591 -23.27 0.57 17.00
CA ALA A 591 -23.00 1.69 17.92
C ALA A 591 -23.32 1.36 19.38
N SER A 592 -24.34 0.53 19.62
CA SER A 592 -24.78 0.15 20.97
C SER A 592 -23.90 -0.95 21.59
N LEU A 593 -23.46 -1.91 20.79
CA LEU A 593 -22.52 -2.95 21.20
C LEU A 593 -21.14 -2.36 21.48
N THR A 594 -20.64 -1.47 20.60
CA THR A 594 -19.39 -0.73 20.84
C THR A 594 -19.46 0.12 22.10
N GLN A 595 -20.62 0.73 22.41
CA GLN A 595 -20.82 1.46 23.67
C GLN A 595 -20.66 0.56 24.91
N ASN A 596 -21.07 -0.70 24.82
CA ASN A 596 -20.91 -1.68 25.89
C ASN A 596 -19.48 -2.24 26.00
N GLY A 597 -18.63 -1.95 25.01
CA GLY A 597 -17.27 -2.49 24.93
C GLY A 597 -17.20 -3.90 24.35
N ASP A 598 -18.25 -4.34 23.65
CA ASP A 598 -18.29 -5.64 22.98
C ASP A 598 -17.36 -5.65 21.74
N GLU A 599 -16.64 -6.75 21.53
CA GLU A 599 -15.89 -7.00 20.29
C GLU A 599 -16.83 -7.56 19.21
N VAL A 600 -17.15 -6.76 18.20
CA VAL A 600 -18.20 -7.06 17.21
C VAL A 600 -17.61 -7.31 15.82
N ARG A 601 -18.05 -8.38 15.16
CA ARG A 601 -17.85 -8.56 13.72
C ARG A 601 -19.18 -8.41 13.00
N VAL A 602 -19.21 -7.55 11.97
CA VAL A 602 -20.37 -7.41 11.08
C VAL A 602 -20.20 -8.36 9.90
N TRP A 603 -21.27 -9.06 9.54
CA TRP A 603 -21.31 -9.93 8.37
C TRP A 603 -22.60 -9.68 7.58
N ASN A 604 -22.47 -9.37 6.30
CA ASN A 604 -23.60 -9.11 5.40
C ASN A 604 -24.03 -10.40 4.69
N ARG A 605 -25.33 -10.72 4.76
CA ARG A 605 -25.91 -11.96 4.25
C ARG A 605 -25.87 -12.10 2.74
N ASP A 606 -25.96 -11.01 2.00
CA ASP A 606 -25.90 -11.04 0.55
C ASP A 606 -24.51 -11.43 0.01
N SER A 607 -23.48 -11.42 0.87
CA SER A 607 -22.13 -11.86 0.51
C SER A 607 -21.95 -13.39 0.44
N GLY A 608 -22.88 -14.20 0.95
CA GLY A 608 -22.82 -15.67 0.89
C GLY A 608 -23.56 -16.37 2.03
N ALA A 609 -23.38 -17.68 2.21
CA ALA A 609 -23.94 -18.40 3.36
C ALA A 609 -22.94 -18.43 4.53
N VAL A 610 -23.41 -18.20 5.77
CA VAL A 610 -22.55 -18.31 6.97
C VAL A 610 -22.30 -19.78 7.31
N SER A 611 -21.20 -20.37 6.85
CA SER A 611 -20.90 -21.78 7.12
C SER A 611 -20.10 -22.01 8.41
N GLU A 612 -19.51 -20.97 9.01
CA GLU A 612 -18.59 -21.08 10.16
C GLU A 612 -19.03 -20.22 11.35
N LEU A 613 -20.14 -20.58 11.98
CA LEU A 613 -20.65 -19.92 13.20
C LEU A 613 -20.17 -20.55 14.52
N ARG A 614 -19.48 -21.70 14.44
CA ARG A 614 -19.28 -22.63 15.56
C ARG A 614 -18.56 -22.05 16.78
N ASP A 615 -17.77 -21.00 16.59
CA ASP A 615 -16.87 -20.48 17.63
C ASP A 615 -17.20 -19.02 18.04
N VAL A 616 -18.31 -18.46 17.56
CA VAL A 616 -18.80 -17.15 18.01
C VAL A 616 -19.63 -17.35 19.30
N PRO A 617 -19.37 -16.59 20.38
CA PRO A 617 -20.13 -16.73 21.62
C PRO A 617 -21.64 -16.47 21.47
N TRP A 618 -22.02 -15.37 20.81
CA TRP A 618 -23.41 -15.11 20.46
C TRP A 618 -23.58 -14.32 19.16
N ILE A 619 -24.75 -14.45 18.54
CA ILE A 619 -25.11 -13.83 17.26
C ILE A 619 -26.28 -12.87 17.49
N LEU A 620 -26.18 -11.67 16.91
CA LEU A 620 -27.31 -10.76 16.70
C LEU A 620 -27.68 -10.81 15.22
N TRP A 621 -28.82 -11.42 14.90
CA TRP A 621 -29.32 -11.53 13.53
C TRP A 621 -30.42 -10.51 13.29
N MET A 622 -30.18 -9.56 12.38
CA MET A 622 -31.09 -8.46 12.07
C MET A 622 -31.65 -8.62 10.66
N THR A 623 -32.97 -8.77 10.55
CA THR A 623 -33.67 -8.80 9.25
C THR A 623 -34.28 -7.45 8.88
N GLY A 624 -34.12 -6.44 9.73
CA GLY A 624 -34.67 -5.09 9.55
C GLY A 624 -36.16 -5.11 9.21
N ASP A 625 -36.51 -4.47 8.09
CA ASP A 625 -37.85 -4.41 7.51
C ASP A 625 -38.08 -5.34 6.31
N ASP A 626 -37.21 -6.32 6.07
CA ASP A 626 -37.45 -7.37 5.08
C ASP A 626 -38.82 -8.03 5.36
N SER A 627 -39.57 -8.30 4.29
CA SER A 627 -40.90 -8.90 4.33
C SER A 627 -41.04 -10.13 3.43
N ALA A 628 -39.97 -10.56 2.76
CA ALA A 628 -40.03 -11.56 1.69
C ALA A 628 -38.92 -12.62 1.76
N THR A 629 -37.79 -12.32 2.40
CA THR A 629 -36.65 -13.24 2.51
C THR A 629 -36.03 -13.24 3.90
N THR A 630 -36.87 -13.00 4.91
CA THR A 630 -36.46 -12.71 6.29
C THR A 630 -35.56 -13.80 6.87
N LEU A 631 -35.86 -15.07 6.65
CA LEU A 631 -35.01 -16.20 7.00
C LEU A 631 -35.12 -17.32 5.96
N THR A 632 -34.18 -17.42 5.02
CA THR A 632 -34.22 -18.51 4.04
C THR A 632 -34.03 -19.88 4.70
N ALA A 633 -34.38 -20.96 3.98
CA ALA A 633 -34.14 -22.32 4.46
C ALA A 633 -32.65 -22.60 4.80
N ALA A 634 -31.72 -21.90 4.15
CA ALA A 634 -30.29 -21.98 4.46
C ALA A 634 -29.97 -21.30 5.80
N ASP A 635 -30.55 -20.14 6.06
CA ASP A 635 -30.40 -19.39 7.33
C ASP A 635 -30.96 -20.20 8.49
N GLN A 636 -32.16 -20.75 8.33
CA GLN A 636 -32.80 -21.61 9.34
C GLN A 636 -31.95 -22.84 9.66
N THR A 637 -31.37 -23.49 8.65
CA THR A 637 -30.48 -24.65 8.83
C THR A 637 -29.23 -24.24 9.60
N THR A 638 -28.66 -23.10 9.24
CA THR A 638 -27.43 -22.53 9.83
C THR A 638 -27.64 -22.19 11.31
N LEU A 639 -28.70 -21.44 11.63
CA LEU A 639 -29.07 -21.07 12.99
C LEU A 639 -29.42 -22.28 13.85
N THR A 640 -30.13 -23.27 13.28
CA THR A 640 -30.45 -24.52 13.99
C THR A 640 -29.18 -25.26 14.40
N ASN A 641 -28.22 -25.39 13.48
CA ASN A 641 -26.96 -26.08 13.75
C ASN A 641 -26.09 -25.33 14.77
N TYR A 642 -26.07 -23.99 14.69
CA TYR A 642 -25.35 -23.14 15.62
C TYR A 642 -25.91 -23.26 17.05
N MET A 643 -27.24 -23.16 17.20
CA MET A 643 -27.93 -23.35 18.47
C MET A 643 -27.71 -24.75 19.05
N ALA A 644 -27.73 -25.79 18.22
CA ALA A 644 -27.44 -27.17 18.66
C ALA A 644 -26.00 -27.38 19.16
N GLN A 645 -25.10 -26.43 18.91
CA GLN A 645 -23.72 -26.46 19.39
C GLN A 645 -23.52 -25.63 20.67
N GLY A 646 -24.59 -25.06 21.23
CA GLY A 646 -24.55 -24.27 22.46
C GLY A 646 -24.43 -22.77 22.27
N GLY A 647 -24.58 -22.26 21.03
CA GLY A 647 -24.49 -20.84 20.74
C GLY A 647 -25.65 -20.01 21.30
N GLY A 648 -25.39 -18.71 21.51
CA GLY A 648 -26.40 -17.70 21.85
C GLY A 648 -26.94 -16.99 20.61
N LEU A 649 -28.26 -16.83 20.47
CA LEU A 649 -28.90 -16.12 19.34
C LEU A 649 -29.88 -15.05 19.82
N LEU A 650 -29.67 -13.79 19.43
CA LEU A 650 -30.72 -12.77 19.41
C LEU A 650 -31.19 -12.59 17.96
N LEU A 651 -32.44 -12.96 17.67
CA LEU A 651 -33.08 -12.72 16.38
C LEU A 651 -34.05 -11.54 16.50
N THR A 652 -33.95 -10.59 15.58
CA THR A 652 -34.78 -9.38 15.55
C THR A 652 -35.16 -8.98 14.13
N GLY A 653 -36.36 -8.46 14.00
CA GLY A 653 -36.89 -7.91 12.75
C GLY A 653 -38.41 -7.85 12.77
N GLN A 654 -38.96 -7.03 11.88
CA GLN A 654 -40.39 -7.06 11.58
C GLN A 654 -40.69 -8.09 10.48
N ASN A 655 -41.95 -8.43 10.31
CA ASN A 655 -42.44 -9.38 9.29
C ASN A 655 -41.91 -10.83 9.33
N ILE A 656 -40.93 -11.18 10.18
CA ILE A 656 -40.40 -12.56 10.28
C ILE A 656 -41.54 -13.58 10.43
N THR A 657 -42.54 -13.28 11.26
CA THR A 657 -43.66 -14.20 11.48
C THR A 657 -44.69 -14.24 10.36
N GLU A 658 -44.70 -13.25 9.46
CA GLU A 658 -45.55 -13.24 8.27
C GLU A 658 -44.98 -14.15 7.19
N ASP A 659 -43.66 -14.06 7.00
CA ASP A 659 -42.91 -14.83 6.02
C ASP A 659 -42.77 -16.30 6.47
N GLU A 660 -42.41 -16.53 7.74
CA GLU A 660 -42.06 -17.85 8.27
C GLU A 660 -43.25 -18.66 8.83
N ASN A 661 -44.50 -18.24 8.61
CA ASN A 661 -45.70 -18.77 9.28
C ASN A 661 -46.04 -20.27 9.05
N THR A 662 -45.23 -21.01 8.28
CA THR A 662 -45.39 -22.45 8.03
C THR A 662 -44.15 -23.28 8.36
N THR A 663 -43.09 -22.70 8.92
CA THR A 663 -41.81 -23.39 9.10
C THR A 663 -41.67 -24.07 10.45
N THR A 664 -41.00 -25.22 10.47
CA THR A 664 -40.69 -25.93 11.72
C THR A 664 -39.69 -25.17 12.59
N PHE A 665 -38.96 -24.19 12.03
CA PHE A 665 -37.97 -23.40 12.73
C PHE A 665 -38.61 -22.53 13.83
N LEU A 666 -39.64 -21.75 13.51
CA LEU A 666 -40.35 -20.92 14.50
C LEU A 666 -40.89 -21.77 15.66
N GLU A 667 -41.60 -22.85 15.34
CA GLU A 667 -42.26 -23.68 16.36
C GLU A 667 -41.24 -24.48 17.19
N THR A 668 -40.23 -25.06 16.55
CA THR A 668 -39.34 -26.05 17.19
C THR A 668 -38.07 -25.43 17.78
N VAL A 669 -37.47 -24.47 17.09
CA VAL A 669 -36.21 -23.84 17.49
C VAL A 669 -36.50 -22.61 18.34
N LEU A 670 -37.31 -21.68 17.82
CA LEU A 670 -37.64 -20.42 18.51
C LEU A 670 -38.83 -20.53 19.47
N ARG A 671 -39.48 -21.70 19.54
CA ARG A 671 -40.60 -21.98 20.46
C ARG A 671 -41.70 -20.91 20.38
N SER A 672 -41.97 -20.46 19.16
CA SER A 672 -42.89 -19.36 18.88
C SER A 672 -43.92 -19.78 17.84
N GLY A 673 -45.18 -19.45 18.11
CA GLY A 673 -46.26 -19.38 17.13
C GLY A 673 -46.66 -17.92 16.86
N VAL A 674 -47.65 -17.73 16.01
CA VAL A 674 -48.13 -16.39 15.62
C VAL A 674 -49.50 -16.14 16.23
N ASN A 675 -49.64 -15.04 16.97
CA ASN A 675 -50.94 -14.56 17.46
C ASN A 675 -51.53 -13.55 16.47
N ARG A 676 -50.74 -12.52 16.11
CA ARG A 676 -51.10 -11.49 15.13
C ARG A 676 -49.87 -11.06 14.36
N HIS A 677 -50.05 -10.82 13.06
CA HIS A 677 -48.97 -10.40 12.17
C HIS A 677 -48.52 -8.95 12.41
N ASP A 678 -49.45 -8.08 12.84
CA ASP A 678 -49.19 -6.71 13.28
C ASP A 678 -50.01 -6.42 14.55
N SER A 679 -49.36 -5.86 15.58
CA SER A 679 -49.98 -5.46 16.84
C SER A 679 -50.40 -3.99 16.89
N ASP A 680 -50.00 -3.17 15.91
CA ASP A 680 -50.18 -1.71 15.88
C ASP A 680 -49.56 -0.99 17.11
N ARG A 681 -48.56 -1.59 17.76
CA ARG A 681 -47.99 -1.09 19.03
C ARG A 681 -46.57 -0.55 18.83
N PRO A 682 -46.31 0.73 19.11
CA PRO A 682 -45.00 1.30 18.88
C PRO A 682 -44.12 1.27 20.15
N TRP A 683 -44.30 0.25 20.99
CA TRP A 683 -43.54 0.05 22.22
C TRP A 683 -43.57 -1.41 22.67
N ALA A 684 -42.64 -1.75 23.57
CA ALA A 684 -42.54 -3.03 24.23
C ALA A 684 -42.17 -2.86 25.71
N TYR A 685 -42.69 -3.71 26.58
CA TYR A 685 -42.45 -3.73 28.02
C TYR A 685 -41.79 -5.06 28.40
N GLY A 686 -40.67 -4.99 29.10
CA GLY A 686 -40.00 -6.16 29.65
C GLY A 686 -40.78 -6.74 30.83
N LEU A 687 -40.90 -8.06 30.86
CA LEU A 687 -41.52 -8.83 31.94
C LEU A 687 -40.46 -9.26 32.97
N GLY A 688 -40.90 -9.46 34.21
CA GLY A 688 -40.06 -10.04 35.25
C GLY A 688 -39.74 -11.50 34.98
N GLY A 689 -38.45 -11.87 35.04
CA GLY A 689 -37.98 -13.23 34.77
C GLY A 689 -36.59 -13.24 34.17
N ALA A 690 -36.18 -14.38 33.61
CA ALA A 690 -35.03 -14.48 32.72
C ALA A 690 -35.54 -14.46 31.27
N PRO A 691 -34.91 -13.70 30.35
CA PRO A 691 -33.82 -12.73 30.53
C PRO A 691 -34.18 -11.55 31.44
N ASN A 692 -33.18 -10.94 32.11
CA ASN A 692 -33.37 -9.85 33.07
C ASN A 692 -33.70 -8.52 32.36
N VAL A 693 -34.96 -8.37 31.95
CA VAL A 693 -35.50 -7.18 31.29
C VAL A 693 -36.58 -6.49 32.13
N ASP A 694 -36.70 -6.84 33.41
CA ASP A 694 -37.78 -6.33 34.28
C ASP A 694 -37.80 -4.80 34.33
N GLY A 695 -38.97 -4.21 34.08
CA GLY A 695 -39.15 -2.76 34.08
C GLY A 695 -38.55 -2.02 32.88
N MET A 696 -37.98 -2.73 31.89
CA MET A 696 -37.54 -2.10 30.65
C MET A 696 -38.74 -1.63 29.83
N PHE A 697 -38.67 -0.40 29.32
CA PHE A 697 -39.63 0.16 28.38
C PHE A 697 -38.90 0.47 27.07
N LEU A 698 -39.18 -0.28 26.01
CA LEU A 698 -38.60 -0.08 24.68
C LEU A 698 -39.58 0.74 23.85
N LEU A 699 -39.16 1.94 23.44
CA LEU A 699 -39.95 2.79 22.56
C LEU A 699 -39.49 2.58 21.12
N LEU A 700 -40.39 2.18 20.22
CA LEU A 700 -40.08 1.80 18.83
C LEU A 700 -40.26 2.97 17.85
N LEU A 701 -40.23 4.20 18.35
CA LEU A 701 -40.46 5.42 17.58
C LEU A 701 -39.57 6.56 18.09
N GLY A 702 -39.28 7.52 17.21
CA GLY A 702 -38.54 8.73 17.53
C GLY A 702 -37.11 8.77 16.97
N SER A 703 -36.48 9.95 17.05
CA SER A 703 -35.19 10.29 16.42
C SER A 703 -33.94 9.56 16.96
N GLY A 704 -34.10 8.52 17.79
CA GLY A 704 -33.00 7.67 18.28
C GLY A 704 -33.03 6.24 17.72
N GLY A 705 -34.04 5.91 16.92
CA GLY A 705 -34.14 4.66 16.17
C GLY A 705 -34.37 4.95 14.69
N ALA A 706 -34.29 3.91 13.85
CA ALA A 706 -34.37 4.04 12.39
C ALA A 706 -35.71 4.61 11.89
N GLY A 707 -36.78 4.54 12.69
CA GLY A 707 -38.09 5.07 12.31
C GLY A 707 -38.80 4.25 11.22
N ASN A 708 -38.34 3.02 11.00
CA ASN A 708 -38.83 2.06 10.00
C ASN A 708 -39.82 1.03 10.58
N GLN A 709 -40.07 1.02 11.89
CA GLN A 709 -40.97 0.03 12.50
C GLN A 709 -42.42 0.27 12.08
N THR A 710 -42.93 -0.62 11.23
CA THR A 710 -44.31 -0.54 10.70
C THR A 710 -45.14 -1.77 11.00
N SER A 711 -44.55 -2.97 11.12
CA SER A 711 -45.28 -4.22 11.37
C SER A 711 -44.69 -5.04 12.53
N PRO A 712 -44.83 -4.59 13.79
CA PRO A 712 -44.42 -5.38 14.95
C PRO A 712 -45.41 -6.53 15.17
N SER A 713 -44.95 -7.78 15.12
CA SER A 713 -45.84 -8.94 15.29
C SER A 713 -46.14 -9.24 16.76
N SER A 714 -47.30 -9.85 17.03
CA SER A 714 -47.62 -10.49 18.30
C SER A 714 -47.40 -11.99 18.23
N LEU A 715 -46.61 -12.51 19.15
CA LEU A 715 -46.17 -13.89 19.26
C LEU A 715 -47.07 -14.72 20.18
N LEU A 716 -47.04 -16.03 19.97
CA LEU A 716 -47.65 -17.02 20.86
C LEU A 716 -46.54 -17.94 21.40
N PRO A 717 -46.18 -17.88 22.70
CA PRO A 717 -45.21 -18.80 23.27
C PRO A 717 -45.66 -20.27 23.14
N LEU A 718 -44.77 -21.14 22.65
CA LEU A 718 -44.99 -22.58 22.51
C LEU A 718 -44.02 -23.37 23.39
N ASP A 719 -44.38 -24.58 23.77
CA ASP A 719 -43.58 -25.48 24.62
C ASP A 719 -42.98 -24.77 25.85
N ASN A 720 -41.65 -24.82 26.02
CA ASN A 720 -40.90 -24.17 27.09
C ASN A 720 -40.36 -22.77 26.69
N GLY A 721 -40.91 -22.16 25.63
CA GLY A 721 -40.64 -20.77 25.30
C GLY A 721 -41.23 -19.84 26.35
N THR A 722 -40.44 -18.90 26.86
CA THR A 722 -40.83 -17.97 27.91
C THR A 722 -41.03 -16.58 27.32
N ALA A 723 -42.23 -16.01 27.48
CA ALA A 723 -42.46 -14.61 27.14
C ALA A 723 -41.63 -13.71 28.07
N PHE A 724 -40.83 -12.82 27.48
CA PHE A 724 -40.04 -11.83 28.23
C PHE A 724 -40.38 -10.39 27.85
N CYS A 725 -41.11 -10.18 26.76
CA CYS A 725 -41.52 -8.85 26.32
C CYS A 725 -42.96 -8.86 25.80
N ILE A 726 -43.74 -7.85 26.17
CA ILE A 726 -45.14 -7.65 25.74
C ILE A 726 -45.35 -6.24 25.20
N ASN A 727 -46.25 -6.08 24.24
CA ASN A 727 -46.57 -4.77 23.64
C ASN A 727 -47.92 -4.19 24.15
N ASP A 728 -48.75 -5.02 24.80
CA ASP A 728 -49.95 -4.60 25.55
C ASP A 728 -50.08 -5.30 26.90
N THR A 729 -50.10 -4.51 27.99
CA THR A 729 -50.29 -4.98 29.37
C THR A 729 -51.70 -5.47 29.70
N THR A 730 -52.68 -5.20 28.84
CA THR A 730 -54.10 -5.53 29.05
C THR A 730 -54.53 -6.83 28.38
N ASP A 731 -53.96 -7.11 27.20
CA ASP A 731 -54.22 -8.33 26.42
C ASP A 731 -53.05 -9.34 26.45
N GLU A 732 -51.96 -9.02 27.16
CA GLU A 732 -50.72 -9.81 27.26
C GLU A 732 -50.15 -10.21 25.87
N GLU A 733 -50.28 -9.33 24.89
CA GLU A 733 -49.75 -9.54 23.54
C GLU A 733 -48.20 -9.61 23.61
N VAL A 734 -47.65 -10.80 23.39
CA VAL A 734 -46.20 -11.08 23.49
C VAL A 734 -45.50 -10.55 22.25
N CYS A 735 -44.32 -9.95 22.41
CA CYS A 735 -43.45 -9.52 21.31
C CYS A 735 -41.98 -9.93 21.52
N GLY A 736 -41.71 -10.69 22.59
CA GLY A 736 -40.39 -11.29 22.85
C GLY A 736 -40.50 -12.64 23.53
N ILE A 737 -39.87 -13.68 22.95
CA ILE A 737 -39.78 -15.04 23.49
C ILE A 737 -38.31 -15.43 23.67
N ALA A 738 -37.97 -16.01 24.81
CA ALA A 738 -36.66 -16.55 25.10
C ALA A 738 -36.77 -18.03 25.45
N GLY A 739 -35.69 -18.79 25.21
CA GLY A 739 -35.68 -20.21 25.52
C GLY A 739 -34.36 -20.90 25.19
N GLU A 740 -34.37 -22.23 25.30
CA GLU A 740 -33.22 -23.08 25.00
C GLU A 740 -33.55 -24.07 23.89
N TYR A 741 -32.58 -24.32 23.02
CA TYR A 741 -32.64 -25.36 21.98
C TYR A 741 -31.33 -26.15 21.97
N GLN A 742 -31.40 -27.43 22.35
CA GLN A 742 -30.26 -28.37 22.32
C GLN A 742 -28.98 -27.84 22.98
N GLY A 743 -29.12 -27.03 24.03
CA GLY A 743 -28.00 -26.46 24.80
C GLY A 743 -27.63 -25.01 24.42
N GLY A 744 -28.10 -24.51 23.27
CA GLY A 744 -28.01 -23.09 22.92
C GLY A 744 -29.18 -22.28 23.47
N ARG A 745 -28.98 -20.98 23.61
CA ARG A 745 -29.96 -20.02 24.15
C ARG A 745 -30.38 -19.03 23.09
N PHE A 746 -31.66 -18.69 23.06
CA PHE A 746 -32.15 -17.68 22.14
C PHE A 746 -33.02 -16.63 22.83
N MET A 747 -33.08 -15.48 22.19
CA MET A 747 -34.08 -14.44 22.34
C MET A 747 -34.59 -14.09 20.95
N PHE A 748 -35.91 -14.08 20.78
CA PHE A 748 -36.57 -13.67 19.55
C PHE A 748 -37.47 -12.48 19.88
N ILE A 749 -37.22 -11.33 19.24
CA ILE A 749 -38.11 -10.16 19.27
C ILE A 749 -38.72 -9.93 17.90
N SER A 750 -40.03 -9.69 17.86
CA SER A 750 -40.83 -9.56 16.63
C SER A 750 -40.98 -8.11 16.16
N PHE A 751 -40.01 -7.28 16.51
CA PHE A 751 -39.84 -5.91 16.04
C PHE A 751 -38.36 -5.69 15.77
N GLY A 752 -38.07 -4.68 14.96
CA GLY A 752 -36.72 -4.25 14.63
C GLY A 752 -36.04 -3.58 15.83
N LEU A 753 -34.89 -4.12 16.24
CA LEU A 753 -34.05 -3.57 17.30
C LEU A 753 -33.55 -2.16 16.94
N GLU A 754 -33.33 -1.89 15.66
CA GLU A 754 -32.96 -0.59 15.11
C GLU A 754 -33.99 0.51 15.48
N ALA A 755 -35.26 0.15 15.66
CA ALA A 755 -36.33 1.08 16.01
C ALA A 755 -36.31 1.52 17.49
N VAL A 756 -35.61 0.80 18.37
CA VAL A 756 -35.53 1.12 19.81
C VAL A 756 -34.82 2.45 20.02
N SER A 757 -35.57 3.51 20.34
CA SER A 757 -35.04 4.87 20.27
C SER A 757 -34.27 5.35 21.50
N GLY A 758 -34.49 4.75 22.67
CA GLY A 758 -33.91 5.21 23.94
C GLY A 758 -34.36 6.63 24.36
N MET A 759 -35.40 7.18 23.72
CA MET A 759 -35.87 8.54 23.96
C MET A 759 -36.90 8.60 25.09
N ALA A 760 -37.18 9.83 25.56
CA ALA A 760 -38.26 10.11 26.51
C ALA A 760 -38.19 9.28 27.82
N GLY A 761 -36.98 8.89 28.24
CA GLY A 761 -36.76 8.07 29.43
C GLY A 761 -37.03 6.57 29.22
N SER A 762 -37.20 6.12 27.98
CA SER A 762 -37.25 4.71 27.62
C SER A 762 -35.86 4.06 27.78
N THR A 763 -35.81 2.75 27.90
CA THR A 763 -34.58 1.97 27.91
C THR A 763 -33.83 2.15 26.60
N SER A 764 -32.51 2.38 26.68
CA SER A 764 -31.62 2.45 25.53
C SER A 764 -31.38 1.08 24.90
N ARG A 765 -31.11 1.04 23.60
CA ARG A 765 -30.70 -0.18 22.89
C ARG A 765 -29.49 -0.88 23.53
N ALA A 766 -28.46 -0.13 23.92
CA ALA A 766 -27.27 -0.65 24.60
C ALA A 766 -27.61 -1.41 25.90
N ALA A 767 -28.45 -0.84 26.76
CA ALA A 767 -28.90 -1.51 28.00
C ALA A 767 -29.74 -2.77 27.74
N PHE A 768 -30.54 -2.79 26.66
CA PHE A 768 -31.27 -3.99 26.27
C PHE A 768 -30.32 -5.09 25.79
N LEU A 769 -29.32 -4.73 24.98
CA LEU A 769 -28.31 -5.66 24.47
C LEU A 769 -27.43 -6.23 25.58
N ASP A 770 -27.07 -5.45 26.60
CA ASP A 770 -26.32 -5.92 27.78
C ASP A 770 -27.10 -7.00 28.57
N SER A 771 -28.40 -6.78 28.76
CA SER A 771 -29.31 -7.80 29.33
C SER A 771 -29.45 -9.04 28.44
N ALA A 772 -29.47 -8.87 27.12
CA ALA A 772 -29.56 -9.97 26.17
C ALA A 772 -28.29 -10.82 26.22
N ALA A 773 -27.10 -10.20 26.12
CA ALA A 773 -25.81 -10.88 26.21
C ALA A 773 -25.68 -11.67 27.51
N SER A 774 -26.08 -11.08 28.65
CA SER A 774 -26.08 -11.74 29.96
C SER A 774 -26.88 -13.05 29.98
N TRP A 775 -28.02 -13.10 29.29
CA TRP A 775 -28.84 -14.30 29.18
C TRP A 775 -28.25 -15.32 28.20
N LEU A 776 -27.81 -14.85 27.04
CA LEU A 776 -27.32 -15.69 25.94
C LEU A 776 -26.00 -16.38 26.28
N LEU A 777 -25.15 -15.74 27.09
CA LEU A 777 -23.83 -16.25 27.50
C LEU A 777 -23.84 -17.02 28.82
N GLU A 778 -24.96 -17.06 29.54
CA GLU A 778 -25.05 -17.79 30.79
C GLU A 778 -25.01 -19.31 30.53
N THR A 779 -23.93 -19.95 30.96
CA THR A 779 -23.73 -21.39 30.78
C THR A 779 -24.75 -22.19 31.60
N SER A 780 -25.48 -23.10 30.94
CA SER A 780 -26.30 -24.09 31.64
C SER A 780 -25.45 -24.83 32.69
N SER A 781 -26.00 -25.00 33.89
CA SER A 781 -25.30 -25.50 35.07
C SER A 781 -24.90 -26.98 34.95
N VAL A 782 -23.88 -27.26 34.15
CA VAL A 782 -22.98 -28.39 34.32
C VAL A 782 -21.62 -27.76 34.56
N GLU A 783 -21.20 -27.68 35.83
CA GLU A 783 -19.86 -27.22 36.20
C GLU A 783 -18.82 -27.88 35.27
N PRO A 784 -18.13 -27.11 34.40
CA PRO A 784 -16.78 -27.51 34.06
C PRO A 784 -16.01 -27.36 35.37
N ALA A 785 -15.27 -28.40 35.77
CA ALA A 785 -14.40 -28.31 36.94
C ALA A 785 -13.62 -26.98 36.85
N ALA A 786 -13.78 -26.12 37.88
CA ALA A 786 -13.14 -24.82 37.93
C ALA A 786 -11.69 -24.94 37.43
N PRO A 787 -11.23 -24.09 36.50
CA PRO A 787 -9.87 -24.16 36.01
C PRO A 787 -8.95 -24.17 37.22
N GLN A 788 -8.20 -25.26 37.35
CA GLN A 788 -7.38 -25.52 38.52
C GLN A 788 -6.42 -24.34 38.65
N GLN A 789 -6.64 -23.48 39.65
CA GLN A 789 -5.84 -22.28 39.80
C GLN A 789 -4.38 -22.70 39.91
N VAL A 790 -3.57 -22.34 38.91
CA VAL A 790 -2.15 -22.65 38.90
C VAL A 790 -1.55 -21.81 40.01
N THR A 791 -1.06 -22.47 41.07
CA THR A 791 -0.51 -21.78 42.26
C THR A 791 1.01 -21.76 42.26
N SER A 792 1.66 -22.43 41.30
CA SER A 792 3.11 -22.49 41.18
C SER A 792 3.57 -22.58 39.74
N PHE A 793 4.80 -22.12 39.49
CA PHE A 793 5.47 -22.36 38.23
C PHE A 793 5.74 -23.85 38.02
N GLU A 794 5.42 -24.37 36.84
CA GLU A 794 5.75 -25.74 36.43
C GLU A 794 6.37 -25.74 35.03
N LEU A 795 7.34 -26.62 34.79
CA LEU A 795 7.93 -26.83 33.46
C LEU A 795 7.51 -28.23 33.00
N LEU A 796 6.58 -28.28 32.05
CA LEU A 796 5.96 -29.50 31.57
C LEU A 796 6.87 -30.22 30.55
N PRO A 797 6.72 -31.54 30.37
CA PRO A 797 7.52 -32.30 29.42
C PRO A 797 7.43 -31.72 28.01
N ALA A 798 8.59 -31.40 27.45
CA ALA A 798 8.72 -30.93 26.08
C ALA A 798 8.31 -32.03 25.09
N PHE A 799 7.61 -31.66 24.01
CA PHE A 799 7.11 -32.61 23.02
C PHE A 799 7.18 -32.06 21.58
N PRO A 800 7.61 -32.86 20.59
CA PRO A 800 8.23 -34.18 20.76
C PRO A 800 9.59 -34.06 21.47
N ASN A 801 10.02 -35.08 22.21
CA ASN A 801 11.38 -35.16 22.76
C ASN A 801 11.78 -36.64 22.91
N PRO A 802 12.68 -37.18 22.06
CA PRO A 802 13.51 -36.48 21.08
C PRO A 802 12.73 -35.81 19.93
N PHE A 803 13.31 -34.76 19.34
CA PHE A 803 12.70 -33.99 18.25
C PHE A 803 13.62 -33.87 17.02
N ASN A 804 13.02 -33.70 15.85
CA ASN A 804 13.70 -33.33 14.60
C ASN A 804 13.00 -32.08 14.02
N GLY A 805 13.72 -30.97 13.88
CA GLY A 805 13.18 -29.67 13.50
C GLY A 805 12.85 -28.81 14.70
N SER A 806 11.66 -28.99 15.30
CA SER A 806 11.19 -28.16 16.41
C SER A 806 10.66 -28.96 17.60
N VAL A 807 10.69 -28.36 18.79
CA VAL A 807 10.12 -28.90 20.03
C VAL A 807 9.27 -27.85 20.73
N GLU A 808 8.09 -28.26 21.20
CA GLU A 808 7.23 -27.43 22.03
C GLU A 808 7.63 -27.57 23.50
N ILE A 809 7.88 -26.45 24.15
CA ILE A 809 8.19 -26.35 25.58
C ILE A 809 6.98 -25.71 26.26
N ARG A 810 6.31 -26.49 27.10
CA ARG A 810 5.14 -26.05 27.86
C ARG A 810 5.52 -25.76 29.30
N TRP A 811 4.92 -24.73 29.88
CA TRP A 811 5.12 -24.38 31.28
C TRP A 811 3.85 -23.72 31.84
N LEU A 812 3.66 -23.80 33.16
CA LEU A 812 2.55 -23.16 33.85
C LEU A 812 3.09 -21.99 34.67
N ALA A 813 2.34 -20.89 34.76
CA ALA A 813 2.63 -19.74 35.58
C ALA A 813 1.46 -19.46 36.54
N PRO A 814 1.73 -19.07 37.79
CA PRO A 814 0.66 -18.69 38.71
C PRO A 814 0.03 -17.35 38.33
N ASP A 815 -1.21 -17.12 38.78
CA ASP A 815 -1.89 -15.84 38.59
C ASP A 815 -1.13 -14.71 39.32
N GLY A 816 -0.62 -13.76 38.56
CA GLY A 816 0.17 -12.62 39.05
C GLY A 816 1.40 -12.34 38.19
N SER A 817 1.62 -11.08 37.81
CA SER A 817 2.72 -10.71 36.92
C SER A 817 4.08 -10.90 37.60
N ALA A 818 4.84 -11.91 37.18
CA ALA A 818 6.23 -12.11 37.57
C ALA A 818 7.13 -12.18 36.33
N ASP A 819 8.34 -11.64 36.44
CA ASP A 819 9.33 -11.70 35.37
C ASP A 819 9.89 -13.12 35.23
N VAL A 820 9.74 -13.70 34.05
CA VAL A 820 10.16 -15.06 33.72
C VAL A 820 11.19 -15.02 32.59
N GLN A 821 12.21 -15.86 32.69
CA GLN A 821 13.14 -16.16 31.60
C GLN A 821 13.12 -17.65 31.26
N LEU A 822 12.84 -17.97 30.01
CA LEU A 822 12.95 -19.31 29.45
C LEU A 822 14.13 -19.34 28.47
N ARG A 823 15.16 -20.13 28.75
CA ARG A 823 16.40 -20.19 27.94
C ARG A 823 16.83 -21.62 27.66
N VAL A 824 17.37 -21.84 26.48
CA VAL A 824 18.02 -23.10 26.08
C VAL A 824 19.53 -23.00 26.31
N TYR A 825 20.11 -24.05 26.84
CA TYR A 825 21.53 -24.18 27.14
C TYR A 825 22.11 -25.42 26.49
N ASP A 826 23.37 -25.35 26.09
CA ASP A 826 24.15 -26.52 25.67
C ASP A 826 24.67 -27.31 26.88
N VAL A 827 25.33 -28.44 26.61
CA VAL A 827 25.94 -29.30 27.65
C VAL A 827 27.04 -28.63 28.47
N LEU A 828 27.59 -27.51 27.99
CA LEU A 828 28.61 -26.71 28.69
C LEU A 828 27.97 -25.60 29.53
N GLY A 829 26.64 -25.48 29.53
CA GLY A 829 25.89 -24.45 30.26
C GLY A 829 25.92 -23.09 29.57
N ARG A 830 26.32 -23.00 28.29
CA ARG A 830 26.26 -21.76 27.51
C ARG A 830 24.83 -21.55 27.01
N ALA A 831 24.32 -20.33 27.14
CA ALA A 831 23.02 -19.96 26.60
C ALA A 831 23.07 -20.01 25.07
N VAL A 832 22.14 -20.76 24.49
CA VAL A 832 22.02 -21.01 23.04
C VAL A 832 20.95 -20.11 22.43
N ARG A 833 19.80 -20.02 23.11
CA ARG A 833 18.63 -19.27 22.67
C ARG A 833 17.85 -18.76 23.87
N THR A 834 17.42 -17.51 23.85
CA THR A 834 16.36 -17.03 24.75
C THR A 834 15.00 -17.22 24.06
N LEU A 835 14.14 -18.03 24.68
CA LEU A 835 12.82 -18.38 24.15
C LEU A 835 11.73 -17.44 24.68
N PHE A 836 11.88 -16.98 25.92
CA PHE A 836 10.96 -16.02 26.54
C PHE A 836 11.73 -15.17 27.56
N SER A 837 11.44 -13.87 27.62
CA SER A 837 11.96 -12.95 28.64
C SER A 837 10.98 -11.81 28.85
N GLY A 838 10.20 -11.85 29.92
CA GLY A 838 9.18 -10.84 30.20
C GLY A 838 8.23 -11.26 31.32
N ARG A 839 7.14 -10.51 31.49
CA ARG A 839 6.09 -10.86 32.46
C ARG A 839 5.23 -11.99 31.92
N ALA A 840 5.08 -13.06 32.69
CA ALA A 840 4.18 -14.16 32.36
C ALA A 840 2.75 -13.86 32.82
N HIS A 841 1.76 -14.24 32.00
CA HIS A 841 0.35 -14.27 32.40
C HIS A 841 0.03 -15.61 33.07
N GLY A 842 -0.91 -15.61 34.02
CA GLY A 842 -1.34 -16.81 34.73
C GLY A 842 -1.88 -17.88 33.77
N GLY A 843 -1.67 -19.15 34.10
CA GLY A 843 -2.12 -20.28 33.30
C GLY A 843 -1.03 -20.96 32.48
N ALA A 844 -1.44 -21.68 31.43
CA ALA A 844 -0.56 -22.49 30.61
C ALA A 844 0.10 -21.68 29.49
N GLN A 845 1.41 -21.80 29.39
CA GLN A 845 2.27 -21.11 28.44
C GLN A 845 2.95 -22.12 27.52
N ARG A 846 3.14 -21.76 26.24
CA ARG A 846 3.79 -22.61 25.23
C ARG A 846 4.83 -21.81 24.48
N THR A 847 5.97 -22.43 24.22
CA THR A 847 7.05 -21.79 23.46
C THR A 847 7.74 -22.81 22.57
N LEU A 848 7.91 -22.49 21.29
CA LEU A 848 8.58 -23.36 20.33
C LEU A 848 10.09 -23.08 20.29
N TRP A 849 10.89 -24.12 20.20
CA TRP A 849 12.30 -24.00 19.80
C TRP A 849 12.56 -24.79 18.52
N ASP A 850 13.08 -24.12 17.51
CA ASP A 850 13.33 -24.61 16.14
C ASP A 850 14.78 -25.09 15.91
N ALA A 851 15.47 -25.44 17.00
CA ALA A 851 16.89 -25.77 17.00
C ALA A 851 17.81 -24.66 16.45
N ARG A 852 17.43 -23.38 16.51
CA ARG A 852 18.33 -22.25 16.19
C ARG A 852 18.84 -21.54 17.43
N SER A 853 20.01 -20.92 17.28
CA SER A 853 20.60 -20.01 18.28
C SER A 853 20.02 -18.60 18.16
N ASP A 854 20.39 -17.69 19.08
CA ASP A 854 20.01 -16.27 19.01
C ASP A 854 20.50 -15.59 17.71
N ALA A 855 21.57 -16.10 17.09
CA ALA A 855 22.09 -15.61 15.80
C ALA A 855 21.39 -16.21 14.55
N GLY A 856 20.29 -16.95 14.73
CA GLY A 856 19.53 -17.57 13.63
C GLY A 856 20.20 -18.82 13.01
N ILE A 857 21.32 -19.30 13.56
CA ILE A 857 22.05 -20.46 13.05
C ILE A 857 21.52 -21.75 13.70
N VAL A 858 21.26 -22.78 12.88
CA VAL A 858 20.86 -24.13 13.33
C VAL A 858 21.97 -24.77 14.15
N VAL A 859 21.63 -25.27 15.33
CA VAL A 859 22.59 -25.88 16.27
C VAL A 859 22.91 -27.33 15.90
N ALA A 860 23.97 -27.89 16.47
CA ALA A 860 24.33 -29.28 16.22
C ALA A 860 23.32 -30.26 16.86
N GLY A 861 23.06 -31.39 16.21
CA GLY A 861 22.28 -32.48 16.81
C GLY A 861 22.94 -32.98 18.10
N GLY A 862 22.15 -33.15 19.16
CA GLY A 862 22.67 -33.49 20.48
C GLY A 862 21.76 -33.10 21.65
N PRO A 863 22.22 -33.34 22.89
CA PRO A 863 21.49 -32.97 24.09
C PRO A 863 21.60 -31.48 24.42
N TYR A 864 20.49 -30.90 24.88
CA TYR A 864 20.34 -29.53 25.35
C TYR A 864 19.50 -29.50 26.63
N PHE A 865 19.43 -28.34 27.28
CA PHE A 865 18.60 -28.13 28.46
C PHE A 865 17.81 -26.85 28.32
N VAL A 866 16.49 -26.90 28.52
CA VAL A 866 15.71 -25.67 28.72
C VAL A 866 15.53 -25.40 30.20
N ARG A 867 15.72 -24.14 30.59
CA ARG A 867 15.56 -23.66 31.96
C ARG A 867 14.58 -22.50 32.01
N LEU A 868 13.60 -22.62 32.90
CA LEU A 868 12.67 -21.56 33.32
C LEU A 868 13.19 -20.96 34.62
N THR A 869 13.33 -19.63 34.66
CA THR A 869 13.78 -18.88 35.84
C THR A 869 12.77 -17.79 36.16
N ALA A 870 12.34 -17.69 37.42
CA ALA A 870 11.46 -16.66 37.95
C ALA A 870 11.91 -16.31 39.40
N PRO A 871 11.37 -15.26 40.05
CA PRO A 871 11.72 -14.93 41.43
C PRO A 871 11.55 -16.14 42.37
N GLY A 872 12.65 -16.68 42.88
CA GLY A 872 12.66 -17.83 43.78
C GLY A 872 12.44 -19.20 43.12
N VAL A 873 12.30 -19.28 41.78
CA VAL A 873 12.06 -20.53 41.04
C VAL A 873 13.07 -20.73 39.91
N SER A 874 13.62 -21.94 39.81
CA SER A 874 14.45 -22.37 38.67
C SER A 874 14.15 -23.83 38.32
N LEU A 875 13.50 -24.06 37.19
CA LEU A 875 13.12 -25.38 36.68
C LEU A 875 13.94 -25.71 35.43
N THR A 876 14.39 -26.95 35.25
CA THR A 876 15.20 -27.34 34.08
C THR A 876 14.77 -28.73 33.59
N GLN A 877 14.65 -28.89 32.27
CA GLN A 877 14.40 -30.19 31.64
C GLN A 877 15.35 -30.43 30.45
N PRO A 878 15.73 -31.70 30.19
CA PRO A 878 16.58 -32.05 29.05
C PRO A 878 15.80 -32.09 27.73
N LEU A 879 16.47 -31.73 26.64
CA LEU A 879 15.97 -31.80 25.26
C LEU A 879 16.95 -32.62 24.41
N GLN A 880 16.44 -33.48 23.55
CA GLN A 880 17.25 -34.31 22.64
C GLN A 880 16.94 -33.95 21.19
N PHE A 881 17.82 -33.18 20.55
CA PHE A 881 17.71 -32.84 19.14
C PHE A 881 18.35 -33.94 18.27
N ILE A 882 17.61 -34.40 17.26
CA ILE A 882 18.04 -35.38 16.26
C ILE A 882 17.94 -34.69 14.89
N LYS A 883 19.03 -34.76 14.11
CA LYS A 883 19.11 -34.17 12.77
C LYS A 883 18.55 -35.11 11.71
#